data_AF-A0A535FFT9-F1
#
_entry.id   AF-A0A535FFT9-F1
#
_cell.length_a   1.000
_cell.length_b   1.000
_cell.length_c   1.000
_cell.angle_alpha   90.00
_cell.angle_beta   90.00
_cell.angle_gamma   90.00
#
_symmetry.space_group_name_H-M   'P 1'
#
loop_
_entity.id
_entity.type
_entity.pdbx_description
1 polymer ?
#
loop_
_entity_poly.entity_id
_entity_poly.type
_entity_poly.pdbx_seq_one_letter_code
_entity_poly.pdbx_strand_id
1 'polypeptide(L)'
;MTRTVEQTQKLIHDVQNRYPDAVRLATVISLAARVEPELLRTARLKLLPEVDAGAEADLWFSPLVQAENPLAFVLFPEVEVLLRQELAQDQTLLDEAWRVLQEVHQTLPPTIRLEEEITWLALSDEPDAESRIEHLFTQVITAMVAEKRRGLAHWALRALPRLPEAARTSEAARITAFGASARLGRRQILADDLPTDLSSPLLHWVMSTDVPTIPIGVRLLADGLEFGDASMPGAHVIEIPATHPLLAEVSWWEDLSSHTEQVIWLRGQTQAVRANFTSITIQTANGKIYALNPAQEPKKVIPVQELVSLSQALYNSGQYKDALTTFEQAIGLDPTHTSDLLYQQIKDALRPIVSIKEIESEEEAQLNKTDIAIITIRNDEYDAMFFRLKEYPPKRLISPSSERTYTIFSVPTSANKACIVALTRCAEPGSDVAQRVASDMMRDLDPQLLLIVGIASGVPHDEFTLGDVIISSRIHNFNAGTFKQNKIPLIRIHPFVSDIIASLSMYQSNLAGWNEHDSIGIARPPIDLSGIQENVYGDNEWRDNVIKSLDSHFGESANRSRRPLFKTGDIASSNSLMESTEIPTTWLKSVRSILAVEMESAGVLQAVQQMDKYYPVIAIRGISDIIGLERDPLWTSYACQSAAAFTCAFIKAGIVKPREKATPADEREVVIAASANLIQQSKEPAPLDVFIGYSSRDEKFKDELETYLVMLKRNDIIRPHYHELTSLPAGAVVGQEWKKEIGTLIEQSQIILLLISPSFLASDYYSEEIEWAMKRHQSGDARVVPIIIRSTNINNTPFEKLLALPRNLQPIDIWSNRDAVWAKIAEEIQDVCNSLRRSKK
;
A
#
# COMPACT_ATOMS: atom_id res chain seq x y z
N MET A 1 -4.86 -1.64 -32.76
CA MET A 1 -6.20 -1.74 -33.39
C MET A 1 -6.64 -3.19 -33.28
N THR A 2 -7.81 -3.45 -32.71
CA THR A 2 -8.41 -4.79 -32.60
C THR A 2 -8.89 -5.24 -33.98
N ARG A 3 -8.59 -6.48 -34.38
CA ARG A 3 -9.05 -7.04 -35.67
C ARG A 3 -10.55 -7.35 -35.61
N THR A 4 -11.26 -7.19 -36.72
CA THR A 4 -12.65 -7.67 -36.83
C THR A 4 -12.68 -9.20 -36.91
N VAL A 5 -13.81 -9.82 -36.57
CA VAL A 5 -13.98 -11.30 -36.66
C VAL A 5 -13.59 -11.81 -38.05
N GLU A 6 -14.03 -11.14 -39.12
CA GLU A 6 -13.67 -11.49 -40.51
C GLU A 6 -12.17 -11.38 -40.78
N GLN A 7 -11.50 -10.35 -40.25
CA GLN A 7 -10.05 -10.20 -40.38
C GLN A 7 -9.28 -11.29 -39.62
N THR A 8 -9.77 -11.69 -38.45
CA THR A 8 -9.16 -12.75 -37.64
C THR A 8 -9.37 -14.12 -38.28
N GLN A 9 -10.57 -14.42 -38.76
CA GLN A 9 -10.85 -15.64 -39.52
C GLN A 9 -9.98 -15.73 -40.77
N LYS A 10 -9.84 -14.63 -41.50
CA LYS A 10 -8.92 -14.55 -42.65
C LYS A 10 -7.47 -14.80 -42.24
N LEU A 11 -7.02 -14.22 -41.12
CA LEU A 11 -5.66 -14.44 -40.63
C LEU A 11 -5.41 -15.93 -40.29
N ILE A 12 -6.32 -16.55 -39.55
CA ILE A 12 -6.22 -17.98 -39.21
C ILE A 12 -6.21 -18.82 -40.50
N HIS A 13 -7.07 -18.50 -41.46
CA HIS A 13 -7.11 -19.18 -42.75
C HIS A 13 -5.81 -19.01 -43.57
N ASP A 14 -5.23 -17.81 -43.59
CA ASP A 14 -3.97 -17.53 -44.27
C ASP A 14 -2.81 -18.32 -43.63
N VAL A 15 -2.78 -18.43 -42.31
CA VAL A 15 -1.79 -19.26 -41.58
C VAL A 15 -2.06 -20.75 -41.82
N GLN A 16 -3.31 -21.20 -41.77
CA GLN A 16 -3.70 -22.60 -42.03
C GLN A 16 -3.26 -23.07 -43.43
N ASN A 17 -3.39 -22.21 -44.44
CA ASN A 17 -2.97 -22.54 -45.82
C ASN A 17 -1.45 -22.67 -45.95
N ARG A 18 -0.67 -21.99 -45.11
CA ARG A 18 0.80 -21.94 -45.19
C ARG A 18 1.48 -22.89 -44.22
N TYR A 19 0.92 -23.05 -43.02
CA TYR A 19 1.43 -23.83 -41.89
C TYR A 19 0.25 -24.56 -41.21
N PRO A 20 -0.36 -25.57 -41.84
CA PRO A 20 -1.58 -26.20 -41.34
C PRO A 20 -1.40 -26.84 -39.96
N ASP A 21 -0.24 -27.42 -39.69
CA ASP A 21 0.05 -28.06 -38.41
C ASP A 21 0.30 -27.05 -37.28
N ALA A 22 0.75 -25.84 -37.60
CA ALA A 22 0.89 -24.76 -36.62
C ALA A 22 -0.48 -24.32 -36.08
N VAL A 23 -1.50 -24.26 -36.93
CA VAL A 23 -2.87 -23.93 -36.50
C VAL A 23 -3.48 -25.07 -35.70
N ARG A 24 -3.32 -26.34 -36.14
CA ARG A 24 -3.77 -27.50 -35.35
C ARG A 24 -3.15 -27.51 -33.95
N LEU A 25 -1.85 -27.22 -33.86
CA LEU A 25 -1.14 -27.11 -32.59
C LEU A 25 -1.64 -25.91 -31.77
N ALA A 26 -1.94 -24.77 -32.42
CA ALA A 26 -2.54 -23.61 -31.76
C ALA A 26 -3.94 -23.93 -31.19
N THR A 27 -4.75 -24.72 -31.90
CA THR A 27 -6.08 -25.14 -31.47
C THR A 27 -6.01 -25.92 -30.16
N VAL A 28 -5.16 -26.94 -30.07
CA VAL A 28 -5.07 -27.80 -28.87
C VAL A 28 -4.42 -27.13 -27.66
N ILE A 29 -3.64 -26.06 -27.84
CA ILE A 29 -3.06 -25.28 -26.72
C ILE A 29 -3.90 -24.04 -26.36
N SER A 30 -5.00 -23.79 -27.07
CA SER A 30 -5.77 -22.53 -26.95
C SER A 30 -6.41 -22.31 -25.57
N LEU A 31 -6.49 -23.36 -24.73
CA LEU A 31 -6.91 -23.28 -23.33
C LEU A 31 -5.90 -22.57 -22.42
N ALA A 32 -4.63 -22.54 -22.79
CA ALA A 32 -3.55 -22.03 -21.95
C ALA A 32 -3.55 -20.51 -21.87
N ALA A 33 -3.36 -19.96 -20.66
CA ALA A 33 -3.24 -18.50 -20.48
C ALA A 33 -1.84 -17.98 -20.90
N ARG A 34 -0.89 -18.90 -21.07
CA ARG A 34 0.50 -18.69 -21.50
C ARG A 34 1.05 -20.01 -22.03
N VAL A 35 1.91 -19.96 -23.05
CA VAL A 35 2.48 -21.16 -23.67
C VAL A 35 4.01 -21.20 -23.55
N GLU A 36 4.53 -22.11 -22.74
CA GLU A 36 5.94 -22.47 -22.64
C GLU A 36 6.36 -23.49 -23.71
N PRO A 37 7.67 -23.59 -24.05
CA PRO A 37 8.18 -24.63 -24.93
C PRO A 37 7.84 -26.06 -24.47
N GLU A 38 7.74 -26.29 -23.16
CA GLU A 38 7.37 -27.58 -22.59
C GLU A 38 5.92 -27.95 -22.88
N LEU A 39 4.98 -27.01 -22.68
CA LEU A 39 3.57 -27.23 -23.01
C LEU A 39 3.41 -27.49 -24.50
N LEU A 40 4.02 -26.64 -25.33
CA LEU A 40 3.94 -26.73 -26.79
C LEU A 40 4.43 -28.10 -27.29
N ARG A 41 5.57 -28.56 -26.79
CA ARG A 41 6.14 -29.86 -27.13
C ARG A 41 5.30 -31.01 -26.62
N THR A 42 4.78 -30.91 -25.40
CA THR A 42 3.98 -31.98 -24.79
C THR A 42 2.64 -32.13 -25.51
N ALA A 43 1.98 -31.02 -25.85
CA ALA A 43 0.76 -31.01 -26.65
C ALA A 43 0.99 -31.63 -28.04
N ARG A 44 2.06 -31.24 -28.74
CA ARG A 44 2.42 -31.87 -30.03
C ARG A 44 2.64 -33.38 -29.87
N LEU A 45 3.43 -33.81 -28.89
CA LEU A 45 3.76 -35.23 -28.73
C LEU A 45 2.57 -36.10 -28.31
N LYS A 46 1.67 -35.59 -27.47
CA LYS A 46 0.56 -36.37 -26.90
C LYS A 46 -0.73 -36.27 -27.72
N LEU A 47 -1.03 -35.10 -28.29
CA LEU A 47 -2.31 -34.82 -28.94
C LEU A 47 -2.20 -34.85 -30.48
N LEU A 48 -1.01 -34.57 -31.02
CA LEU A 48 -0.76 -34.48 -32.47
C LEU A 48 0.53 -35.23 -32.85
N PRO A 49 0.66 -36.54 -32.53
CA PRO A 49 1.93 -37.28 -32.68
C PRO A 49 2.45 -37.36 -34.11
N GLU A 50 1.59 -37.15 -35.12
CA GLU A 50 1.94 -37.09 -36.53
C GLU A 50 2.57 -35.74 -36.97
N VAL A 51 2.45 -34.69 -36.14
CA VAL A 51 2.97 -33.35 -36.43
C VAL A 51 4.46 -33.27 -36.09
N ASP A 52 5.25 -32.75 -37.04
CA ASP A 52 6.69 -32.60 -36.89
C ASP A 52 7.09 -31.45 -35.96
N ALA A 53 8.32 -31.48 -35.43
CA ALA A 53 8.81 -30.48 -34.49
C ALA A 53 8.94 -29.06 -35.09
N GLY A 54 8.97 -28.92 -36.41
CA GLY A 54 8.96 -27.64 -37.12
C GLY A 54 7.69 -26.84 -36.85
N ALA A 55 6.54 -27.50 -36.65
CA ALA A 55 5.29 -26.85 -36.30
C ALA A 55 5.37 -26.07 -34.97
N GLU A 56 6.23 -26.47 -34.03
CA GLU A 56 6.50 -25.71 -32.79
C GLU A 56 7.06 -24.33 -33.13
N ALA A 57 8.05 -24.27 -34.04
CA ALA A 57 8.67 -23.01 -34.47
C ALA A 57 7.75 -22.19 -35.38
N ASP A 58 7.03 -22.84 -36.30
CA ASP A 58 6.09 -22.18 -37.19
C ASP A 58 4.98 -21.48 -36.41
N LEU A 59 4.45 -22.12 -35.35
CA LEU A 59 3.49 -21.49 -34.45
C LEU A 59 4.11 -20.34 -33.66
N TRP A 60 5.29 -20.58 -33.05
CA TRP A 60 5.99 -19.60 -32.20
C TRP A 60 6.26 -18.27 -32.91
N PHE A 61 6.57 -18.31 -34.20
CA PHE A 61 6.83 -17.13 -35.03
C PHE A 61 5.65 -16.76 -35.95
N SER A 62 4.49 -17.36 -35.75
CA SER A 62 3.30 -17.08 -36.56
C SER A 62 2.67 -15.72 -36.20
N PRO A 63 1.92 -15.11 -37.12
CA PRO A 63 1.14 -13.91 -36.81
C PRO A 63 -0.02 -14.13 -35.83
N LEU A 64 -0.26 -15.37 -35.38
CA LEU A 64 -1.26 -15.70 -34.36
C LEU A 64 -0.79 -15.31 -32.95
N VAL A 65 0.53 -15.17 -32.77
CA VAL A 65 1.18 -14.79 -31.51
C VAL A 65 1.12 -13.29 -31.29
N GLN A 66 0.64 -12.88 -30.12
CA GLN A 66 0.57 -11.48 -29.70
C GLN A 66 1.91 -10.97 -29.17
N ALA A 67 2.56 -11.78 -28.34
CA ALA A 67 3.83 -11.43 -27.72
C ALA A 67 4.60 -12.71 -27.34
N GLU A 68 5.90 -12.68 -27.56
CA GLU A 68 6.81 -13.78 -27.29
C GLU A 68 8.10 -13.31 -26.62
N ASN A 69 8.68 -14.21 -25.82
CA ASN A 69 10.05 -14.13 -25.34
C ASN A 69 10.60 -15.57 -25.26
N PRO A 70 11.90 -15.80 -25.00
CA PRO A 70 12.47 -17.15 -25.00
C PRO A 70 11.84 -18.16 -24.01
N LEU A 71 11.06 -17.68 -23.03
CA LEU A 71 10.43 -18.51 -22.01
C LEU A 71 8.97 -18.85 -22.32
N ALA A 72 8.25 -18.02 -23.09
CA ALA A 72 6.86 -18.28 -23.47
C ALA A 72 6.31 -17.29 -24.51
N PHE A 73 5.15 -17.62 -25.07
CA PHE A 73 4.32 -16.71 -25.85
C PHE A 73 2.85 -16.70 -25.39
N VAL A 74 2.09 -15.72 -25.89
CA VAL A 74 0.63 -15.61 -25.76
C VAL A 74 -0.01 -15.37 -27.13
N LEU A 75 -1.18 -15.94 -27.37
CA LEU A 75 -1.94 -15.72 -28.62
C LEU A 75 -2.71 -14.41 -28.56
N PHE A 76 -3.12 -13.88 -29.72
CA PHE A 76 -4.08 -12.78 -29.75
C PHE A 76 -5.43 -13.23 -29.17
N PRO A 77 -6.08 -12.45 -28.27
CA PRO A 77 -7.36 -12.84 -27.67
C PRO A 77 -8.44 -13.17 -28.70
N GLU A 78 -8.53 -12.40 -29.80
CA GLU A 78 -9.47 -12.67 -30.88
C GLU A 78 -9.20 -14.00 -31.61
N VAL A 79 -7.94 -14.46 -31.64
CA VAL A 79 -7.56 -15.75 -32.22
C VAL A 79 -7.93 -16.88 -31.27
N GLU A 80 -7.65 -16.72 -29.97
CA GLU A 80 -8.01 -17.70 -28.94
C GLU A 80 -9.51 -18.02 -28.95
N VAL A 81 -10.37 -17.01 -29.10
CA VAL A 81 -11.82 -17.20 -29.17
C VAL A 81 -12.22 -18.16 -30.29
N LEU A 82 -11.68 -17.98 -31.50
CA LEU A 82 -12.01 -18.81 -32.65
C LEU A 82 -11.41 -20.23 -32.54
N LEU A 83 -10.17 -20.33 -32.06
CA LEU A 83 -9.52 -21.63 -31.86
C LEU A 83 -10.19 -22.47 -30.75
N ARG A 84 -10.63 -21.82 -29.66
CA ARG A 84 -11.40 -22.47 -28.60
C ARG A 84 -12.77 -22.95 -29.08
N GLN A 85 -13.44 -22.17 -29.93
CA GLN A 85 -14.70 -22.59 -30.57
C GLN A 85 -14.50 -23.80 -31.48
N GLU A 86 -13.38 -23.89 -32.18
CA GLU A 86 -13.02 -25.07 -32.97
C GLU A 86 -12.73 -26.27 -32.07
N LEU A 87 -11.91 -26.09 -31.03
CA LEU A 87 -11.58 -27.15 -30.06
C LEU A 87 -12.84 -27.70 -29.35
N ALA A 88 -13.78 -26.83 -28.98
CA ALA A 88 -15.01 -27.22 -28.28
C ALA A 88 -15.97 -28.08 -29.13
N GLN A 89 -15.78 -28.15 -30.46
CA GLN A 89 -16.56 -29.05 -31.32
C GLN A 89 -16.20 -30.53 -31.10
N ASP A 90 -15.02 -30.81 -30.53
CA ASP A 90 -14.57 -32.15 -30.15
C ASP A 90 -14.29 -32.19 -28.64
N GLN A 91 -15.31 -32.56 -27.87
CA GLN A 91 -15.24 -32.65 -26.41
C GLN A 91 -14.17 -33.66 -25.93
N THR A 92 -13.87 -34.70 -26.72
CA THR A 92 -12.83 -35.67 -26.35
C THR A 92 -11.46 -35.01 -26.45
N LEU A 93 -11.20 -34.30 -27.55
CA LEU A 93 -9.95 -33.58 -27.75
C LEU A 93 -9.80 -32.41 -26.76
N LEU A 94 -10.89 -31.71 -26.44
CA LEU A 94 -10.92 -30.66 -25.41
C LEU A 94 -10.46 -31.20 -24.04
N ASP A 95 -10.99 -32.35 -23.62
CA ASP A 95 -10.63 -32.98 -22.34
C ASP A 95 -9.20 -33.51 -22.33
N GLU A 96 -8.72 -34.06 -23.44
CA GLU A 96 -7.33 -34.49 -23.58
C GLU A 96 -6.36 -33.30 -23.54
N ALA A 97 -6.70 -32.20 -24.21
CA ALA A 97 -5.95 -30.95 -24.15
C ALA A 97 -5.90 -30.39 -22.73
N TRP A 98 -7.02 -30.40 -22.01
CA TRP A 98 -7.09 -29.98 -20.62
C TRP A 98 -6.20 -30.83 -19.71
N ARG A 99 -6.20 -32.15 -19.84
CA ARG A 99 -5.33 -33.04 -19.05
C ARG A 99 -3.84 -32.76 -19.28
N VAL A 100 -3.44 -32.53 -20.53
CA VAL A 100 -2.06 -32.14 -20.85
C VAL A 100 -1.71 -30.82 -20.20
N LEU A 101 -2.61 -29.83 -20.28
CA LEU A 101 -2.40 -28.51 -19.67
C LEU A 101 -2.24 -28.63 -18.15
N GLN A 102 -3.11 -29.38 -17.48
CA GLN A 102 -3.04 -29.60 -16.03
C GLN A 102 -1.74 -30.26 -15.58
N GLU A 103 -1.26 -31.25 -16.34
CA GLU A 103 -0.01 -31.96 -16.04
C GLU A 103 1.20 -31.02 -16.10
N VAL A 104 1.29 -30.20 -17.15
CA VAL A 104 2.42 -29.28 -17.35
C VAL A 104 2.34 -28.08 -16.39
N HIS A 105 1.15 -27.49 -16.21
CA HIS A 105 0.97 -26.26 -15.43
C HIS A 105 0.74 -26.47 -13.94
N GLN A 106 0.83 -27.70 -13.42
CA GLN A 106 0.61 -28.00 -11.99
C GLN A 106 1.43 -27.12 -11.01
N THR A 107 2.61 -26.66 -11.43
CA THR A 107 3.51 -25.83 -10.61
C THR A 107 3.36 -24.32 -10.85
N LEU A 108 2.58 -23.91 -11.85
CA LEU A 108 2.36 -22.49 -12.14
C LEU A 108 1.49 -21.80 -11.08
N PRO A 109 1.59 -20.46 -10.96
CA PRO A 109 0.81 -19.70 -9.99
C PRO A 109 -0.69 -20.03 -10.06
N PRO A 110 -1.39 -20.13 -8.91
CA PRO A 110 -2.80 -20.53 -8.86
C PRO A 110 -3.73 -19.71 -9.76
N THR A 111 -3.43 -18.43 -9.99
CA THR A 111 -4.24 -17.54 -10.85
C THR A 111 -4.17 -17.90 -12.34
N ILE A 112 -3.06 -18.50 -12.80
CA ILE A 112 -2.95 -18.99 -14.18
C ILE A 112 -3.80 -20.24 -14.34
N ARG A 113 -3.64 -21.21 -13.45
CA ARG A 113 -4.45 -22.44 -13.45
C ARG A 113 -5.95 -22.17 -13.32
N LEU A 114 -6.32 -21.17 -12.52
CA LEU A 114 -7.71 -20.73 -12.37
C LEU A 114 -8.29 -20.17 -13.68
N GLU A 115 -7.53 -19.34 -14.40
CA GLU A 115 -7.92 -18.78 -15.71
C GLU A 115 -8.15 -19.91 -16.74
N GLU A 116 -7.29 -20.92 -16.72
CA GLU A 116 -7.37 -22.10 -17.59
C GLU A 116 -8.53 -23.03 -17.22
N GLU A 117 -8.77 -23.27 -15.92
CA GLU A 117 -9.90 -24.09 -15.43
C GLU A 117 -11.25 -23.45 -15.78
N ILE A 118 -11.41 -22.15 -15.57
CA ILE A 118 -12.63 -21.42 -15.95
C ILE A 118 -12.83 -21.48 -17.47
N THR A 119 -11.75 -21.38 -18.25
CA THR A 119 -11.81 -21.48 -19.71
C THR A 119 -12.26 -22.86 -20.16
N TRP A 120 -11.71 -23.94 -19.60
CA TRP A 120 -12.13 -25.30 -19.92
C TRP A 120 -13.59 -25.55 -19.52
N LEU A 121 -13.99 -25.20 -18.29
CA LEU A 121 -15.38 -25.34 -17.82
C LEU A 121 -16.38 -24.62 -18.72
N ALA A 122 -16.01 -23.45 -19.24
CA ALA A 122 -16.91 -22.67 -20.10
C ALA A 122 -17.05 -23.24 -21.53
N LEU A 123 -16.19 -24.18 -21.91
CA LEU A 123 -16.20 -24.84 -23.21
C LEU A 123 -16.63 -26.31 -23.14
N SER A 124 -16.66 -26.90 -21.93
CA SER A 124 -17.04 -28.28 -21.72
C SER A 124 -18.55 -28.45 -21.58
N ASP A 125 -19.05 -29.63 -21.96
CA ASP A 125 -20.45 -30.02 -21.77
C ASP A 125 -20.73 -30.60 -20.36
N GLU A 126 -19.89 -30.27 -19.37
CA GLU A 126 -20.05 -30.77 -18.00
C GLU A 126 -21.35 -30.24 -17.36
N PRO A 127 -22.21 -31.12 -16.79
CA PRO A 127 -23.53 -30.72 -16.29
C PRO A 127 -23.50 -29.67 -15.16
N ASP A 128 -22.38 -29.55 -14.44
CA ASP A 128 -22.19 -28.63 -13.31
C ASP A 128 -21.24 -27.47 -13.63
N ALA A 129 -20.84 -27.29 -14.90
CA ALA A 129 -19.86 -26.30 -15.32
C ALA A 129 -20.19 -24.88 -14.85
N GLU A 130 -21.43 -24.43 -15.07
CA GLU A 130 -21.90 -23.10 -14.67
C GLU A 130 -21.79 -22.88 -13.15
N SER A 131 -22.23 -23.86 -12.36
CA SER A 131 -22.15 -23.80 -10.89
C SER A 131 -20.71 -23.79 -10.38
N ARG A 132 -19.81 -24.51 -11.05
CA ARG A 132 -18.38 -24.52 -10.71
C ARG A 132 -17.71 -23.20 -11.06
N ILE A 133 -18.05 -22.59 -12.20
CA ILE A 133 -17.56 -21.25 -12.58
C ILE A 133 -17.98 -20.21 -11.54
N GLU A 134 -19.25 -20.21 -11.13
CA GLU A 134 -19.77 -19.33 -10.07
C GLU A 134 -19.01 -19.52 -8.74
N HIS A 135 -18.74 -20.77 -8.36
CA HIS A 135 -17.98 -21.08 -7.15
C HIS A 135 -16.53 -20.56 -7.23
N LEU A 136 -15.85 -20.77 -8.36
CA LEU A 136 -14.48 -20.31 -8.58
C LEU A 136 -14.37 -18.78 -8.50
N PHE A 137 -15.30 -18.04 -9.13
CA PHE A 137 -15.33 -16.58 -8.99
C PHE A 137 -15.66 -16.13 -7.57
N THR A 138 -16.54 -16.82 -6.86
CA THR A 138 -16.81 -16.52 -5.44
C THR A 138 -15.55 -16.71 -4.57
N GLN A 139 -14.71 -17.71 -4.86
CA GLN A 139 -13.42 -17.88 -4.19
C GLN A 139 -12.46 -16.73 -4.51
N VAL A 140 -12.41 -16.27 -5.77
CA VAL A 140 -11.63 -15.07 -6.16
C VAL A 140 -12.10 -13.86 -5.38
N ILE A 141 -13.41 -13.63 -5.35
CA ILE A 141 -14.03 -12.54 -4.60
C ILE A 141 -13.62 -12.63 -3.13
N THR A 142 -13.71 -13.82 -2.54
CA THR A 142 -13.37 -14.01 -1.13
C THR A 142 -11.91 -13.70 -0.85
N ALA A 143 -10.99 -14.22 -1.66
CA ALA A 143 -9.56 -13.94 -1.52
C ALA A 143 -9.21 -12.48 -1.85
N MET A 144 -9.94 -11.84 -2.77
CA MET A 144 -9.77 -10.43 -3.12
C MET A 144 -10.21 -9.51 -1.97
N VAL A 145 -11.32 -9.84 -1.30
CA VAL A 145 -11.96 -9.00 -0.27
C VAL A 145 -11.48 -9.34 1.15
N ALA A 146 -11.63 -10.59 1.60
CA ALA A 146 -11.31 -10.99 2.97
C ALA A 146 -9.80 -11.01 3.25
N GLU A 147 -9.00 -11.37 2.23
CA GLU A 147 -7.55 -11.54 2.38
C GLU A 147 -6.74 -10.36 1.81
N LYS A 148 -7.43 -9.27 1.43
CA LYS A 148 -6.86 -8.02 0.88
C LYS A 148 -5.84 -8.24 -0.25
N ARG A 149 -6.01 -9.28 -1.07
CA ARG A 149 -5.09 -9.62 -2.17
C ARG A 149 -5.34 -8.73 -3.40
N ARG A 150 -4.88 -7.47 -3.36
CA ARG A 150 -5.05 -6.48 -4.45
C ARG A 150 -4.52 -6.94 -5.83
N GLY A 151 -3.62 -7.93 -5.85
CA GLY A 151 -3.17 -8.59 -7.09
C GLY A 151 -4.30 -9.31 -7.84
N LEU A 152 -5.33 -9.82 -7.14
CA LEU A 152 -6.48 -10.48 -7.74
C LEU A 152 -7.40 -9.50 -8.48
N ALA A 153 -7.51 -8.25 -8.03
CA ALA A 153 -8.21 -7.22 -8.78
C ALA A 153 -7.52 -6.92 -10.12
N HIS A 154 -6.18 -6.87 -10.14
CA HIS A 154 -5.41 -6.69 -11.37
C HIS A 154 -5.52 -7.91 -12.29
N TRP A 155 -5.48 -9.12 -11.72
CA TRP A 155 -5.74 -10.35 -12.45
C TRP A 155 -7.14 -10.33 -13.08
N ALA A 156 -8.19 -10.03 -12.32
CA ALA A 156 -9.57 -10.02 -12.80
C ALA A 156 -9.75 -9.07 -13.99
N LEU A 157 -9.25 -7.83 -13.90
CA LEU A 157 -9.32 -6.89 -15.02
C LEU A 157 -8.50 -7.36 -16.24
N ARG A 158 -7.45 -8.15 -16.04
CA ARG A 158 -6.62 -8.67 -17.14
C ARG A 158 -7.17 -9.96 -17.75
N ALA A 159 -7.79 -10.83 -16.96
CA ALA A 159 -8.23 -12.18 -17.34
C ALA A 159 -9.67 -12.20 -17.87
N LEU A 160 -10.62 -11.54 -17.20
CA LEU A 160 -12.04 -11.55 -17.56
C LEU A 160 -12.33 -11.23 -19.05
N PRO A 161 -11.68 -10.24 -19.69
CA PRO A 161 -11.92 -9.95 -21.10
C PRO A 161 -11.46 -11.05 -22.07
N ARG A 162 -10.64 -12.00 -21.60
CA ARG A 162 -10.10 -13.11 -22.39
C ARG A 162 -10.83 -14.43 -22.16
N LEU A 163 -11.69 -14.50 -21.15
CA LEU A 163 -12.46 -15.71 -20.85
C LEU A 163 -13.58 -15.92 -21.88
N PRO A 164 -14.00 -17.17 -22.10
CA PRO A 164 -15.16 -17.46 -22.94
C PRO A 164 -16.43 -16.75 -22.44
N GLU A 165 -17.35 -16.46 -23.36
CA GLU A 165 -18.56 -15.68 -23.08
C GLU A 165 -19.39 -16.29 -21.94
N ALA A 166 -19.59 -17.61 -21.94
CA ALA A 166 -20.33 -18.33 -20.90
C ALA A 166 -19.78 -18.10 -19.49
N ALA A 167 -18.45 -18.00 -19.32
CA ALA A 167 -17.86 -17.68 -18.03
C ALA A 167 -18.01 -16.20 -17.65
N ARG A 168 -17.85 -15.30 -18.64
CA ARG A 168 -17.88 -13.85 -18.44
C ARG A 168 -19.28 -13.35 -18.07
N THR A 169 -20.34 -14.00 -18.56
CA THR A 169 -21.71 -13.60 -18.31
C THR A 169 -22.26 -14.04 -16.95
N SER A 170 -21.56 -14.91 -16.22
CA SER A 170 -21.94 -15.36 -14.88
C SER A 170 -22.03 -14.19 -13.89
N GLU A 171 -22.90 -14.30 -12.88
CA GLU A 171 -23.16 -13.19 -11.96
C GLU A 171 -21.95 -12.94 -11.06
N ALA A 172 -21.27 -13.98 -10.57
CA ALA A 172 -20.02 -13.80 -9.84
C ALA A 172 -18.90 -13.21 -10.71
N ALA A 173 -18.84 -13.47 -12.02
CA ALA A 173 -17.88 -12.80 -12.91
C ALA A 173 -18.15 -11.30 -13.02
N ARG A 174 -19.41 -10.88 -13.20
CA ARG A 174 -19.84 -9.48 -13.22
C ARG A 174 -19.52 -8.77 -11.90
N ILE A 175 -19.86 -9.39 -10.77
CA ILE A 175 -19.52 -8.87 -9.43
C ILE A 175 -18.00 -8.80 -9.23
N THR A 176 -17.23 -9.78 -9.72
CA THR A 176 -15.75 -9.76 -9.67
C THR A 176 -15.20 -8.60 -10.48
N ALA A 177 -15.68 -8.38 -11.71
CA ALA A 177 -15.29 -7.27 -12.57
C ALA A 177 -15.59 -5.91 -11.90
N PHE A 178 -16.81 -5.79 -11.38
CA PHE A 178 -17.30 -4.60 -10.70
C PHE A 178 -16.49 -4.29 -9.43
N GLY A 179 -16.27 -5.29 -8.59
CA GLY A 179 -15.44 -5.21 -7.39
C GLY A 179 -13.97 -4.89 -7.65
N ALA A 180 -13.39 -5.46 -8.70
CA ALA A 180 -12.01 -5.21 -9.09
C ALA A 180 -11.82 -3.79 -9.63
N SER A 181 -12.76 -3.30 -10.47
CA SER A 181 -12.67 -1.95 -11.01
C SER A 181 -12.80 -0.88 -9.92
N ALA A 182 -13.79 -1.03 -9.02
CA ALA A 182 -14.02 -0.10 -7.93
C ALA A 182 -12.78 0.09 -7.03
N ARG A 183 -11.99 -0.98 -6.82
CA ARG A 183 -10.76 -0.96 -6.01
C ARG A 183 -9.55 -0.38 -6.75
N LEU A 184 -9.50 -0.48 -8.08
CA LEU A 184 -8.36 -0.04 -8.88
C LEU A 184 -8.53 1.35 -9.49
N GLY A 185 -9.76 1.89 -9.54
CA GLY A 185 -10.04 3.26 -9.97
C GLY A 185 -9.66 3.57 -11.42
N ARG A 186 -9.51 2.54 -12.27
CA ARG A 186 -8.84 2.65 -13.58
C ARG A 186 -9.59 2.03 -14.76
N ARG A 187 -10.83 1.57 -14.61
CA ARG A 187 -11.56 0.96 -15.75
C ARG A 187 -13.03 1.36 -15.82
N GLN A 188 -13.46 1.81 -16.99
CA GLN A 188 -14.87 1.89 -17.35
C GLN A 188 -15.41 0.47 -17.56
N ILE A 189 -16.43 0.10 -16.79
CA ILE A 189 -17.15 -1.16 -16.98
C ILE A 189 -18.20 -0.93 -18.07
N LEU A 190 -18.25 -1.83 -19.06
CA LEU A 190 -19.26 -1.79 -20.11
C LEU A 190 -20.63 -2.15 -19.51
N ALA A 191 -21.72 -1.63 -20.06
CA ALA A 191 -23.07 -1.87 -19.53
C ALA A 191 -23.39 -3.37 -19.41
N ASP A 192 -22.91 -4.18 -20.37
CA ASP A 192 -23.14 -5.62 -20.40
C ASP A 192 -22.41 -6.40 -19.29
N ASP A 193 -21.38 -5.80 -18.66
CA ASP A 193 -20.56 -6.40 -17.61
C ASP A 193 -20.98 -5.95 -16.19
N LEU A 194 -22.07 -5.17 -16.06
CA LEU A 194 -22.59 -4.73 -14.77
C LEU A 194 -23.32 -5.88 -14.04
N PRO A 195 -23.30 -5.90 -12.69
CA PRO A 195 -24.10 -6.83 -11.89
C PRO A 195 -25.59 -6.73 -12.25
N THR A 196 -26.27 -7.86 -12.36
CA THR A 196 -27.69 -7.89 -12.73
C THR A 196 -28.61 -7.81 -11.52
N ASP A 197 -28.14 -8.24 -10.34
CA ASP A 197 -28.89 -8.22 -9.09
C ASP A 197 -28.18 -7.34 -8.05
N LEU A 198 -28.67 -6.11 -7.86
CA LEU A 198 -28.14 -5.21 -6.83
C LEU A 198 -28.49 -5.63 -5.41
N SER A 199 -29.44 -6.56 -5.23
CA SER A 199 -29.80 -7.10 -3.92
C SER A 199 -28.86 -8.21 -3.44
N SER A 200 -27.95 -8.67 -4.33
CA SER A 200 -27.00 -9.74 -4.05
C SER A 200 -26.17 -9.46 -2.78
N PRO A 201 -26.25 -10.32 -1.75
CA PRO A 201 -25.41 -10.19 -0.56
C PRO A 201 -23.91 -10.21 -0.88
N LEU A 202 -23.53 -10.95 -1.94
CA LEU A 202 -22.16 -11.01 -2.42
C LEU A 202 -21.72 -9.64 -2.97
N LEU A 203 -22.56 -8.98 -3.78
CA LEU A 203 -22.28 -7.63 -4.27
C LEU A 203 -22.14 -6.63 -3.11
N HIS A 204 -23.07 -6.62 -2.17
CA HIS A 204 -23.02 -5.73 -1.00
C HIS A 204 -21.73 -5.92 -0.21
N TRP A 205 -21.32 -7.16 0.01
CA TRP A 205 -20.08 -7.47 0.71
C TRP A 205 -18.84 -6.98 -0.06
N VAL A 206 -18.81 -7.21 -1.38
CA VAL A 206 -17.73 -6.75 -2.26
C VAL A 206 -17.66 -5.23 -2.34
N MET A 207 -18.78 -4.53 -2.20
CA MET A 207 -18.86 -3.07 -2.30
C MET A 207 -18.73 -2.34 -0.94
N SER A 208 -18.86 -3.05 0.19
CA SER A 208 -18.77 -2.47 1.54
C SER A 208 -17.36 -2.51 2.15
N THR A 209 -16.40 -3.18 1.49
CA THR A 209 -15.04 -3.38 2.00
C THR A 209 -14.02 -2.72 1.06
N ASP A 210 -13.21 -1.78 1.54
CA ASP A 210 -12.11 -1.14 0.78
C ASP A 210 -12.53 -0.48 -0.57
N VAL A 211 -13.81 -0.10 -0.72
CA VAL A 211 -14.33 0.69 -1.85
C VAL A 211 -14.76 2.07 -1.33
N PRO A 212 -14.16 3.18 -1.80
CA PRO A 212 -14.54 4.52 -1.35
C PRO A 212 -15.98 4.86 -1.79
N THR A 213 -16.67 5.69 -1.00
CA THR A 213 -17.95 6.30 -1.41
C THR A 213 -17.77 7.74 -1.83
N ILE A 214 -18.72 8.25 -2.61
CA ILE A 214 -18.83 9.67 -2.94
C ILE A 214 -20.24 10.19 -2.63
N PRO A 215 -20.37 11.47 -2.26
CA PRO A 215 -21.67 12.10 -2.09
C PRO A 215 -22.32 12.37 -3.45
N ILE A 216 -23.60 12.01 -3.58
CA ILE A 216 -24.45 12.29 -4.74
C ILE A 216 -25.72 13.00 -4.26
N GLY A 217 -26.12 14.05 -4.98
CA GLY A 217 -27.38 14.73 -4.74
C GLY A 217 -28.54 14.02 -5.40
N VAL A 218 -29.64 13.83 -4.67
CA VAL A 218 -30.91 13.30 -5.15
C VAL A 218 -32.01 14.33 -4.92
N ARG A 219 -32.60 14.83 -6.00
CA ARG A 219 -33.69 15.80 -5.95
C ARG A 219 -35.00 15.13 -6.32
N LEU A 220 -36.04 15.31 -5.49
CA LEU A 220 -37.39 14.87 -5.82
C LEU A 220 -38.03 15.87 -6.81
N LEU A 221 -38.61 15.34 -7.89
CA LEU A 221 -39.37 16.08 -8.89
C LEU A 221 -40.86 15.75 -8.75
N ALA A 222 -41.72 16.53 -9.41
CA ALA A 222 -43.17 16.29 -9.38
C ALA A 222 -43.58 14.96 -10.06
N ASP A 223 -42.71 14.43 -10.91
CA ASP A 223 -42.92 13.27 -11.78
C ASP A 223 -41.74 12.28 -11.71
N GLY A 224 -40.95 12.31 -10.64
CA GLY A 224 -39.76 11.46 -10.54
C GLY A 224 -38.74 11.86 -9.49
N LEU A 225 -37.52 11.37 -9.67
CA LEU A 225 -36.33 11.84 -8.98
C LEU A 225 -35.21 12.12 -9.97
N GLU A 226 -34.21 12.87 -9.51
CA GLU A 226 -33.03 13.23 -10.29
C GLU A 226 -31.77 13.07 -9.45
N PHE A 227 -30.86 12.22 -9.92
CA PHE A 227 -29.49 12.11 -9.42
C PHE A 227 -28.60 13.17 -10.06
N GLY A 228 -27.62 13.69 -9.32
CA GLY A 228 -26.63 14.63 -9.81
C GLY A 228 -25.64 15.05 -8.75
N ASP A 229 -25.08 16.25 -8.86
CA ASP A 229 -24.07 16.74 -7.93
C ASP A 229 -24.66 16.98 -6.52
N ALA A 230 -23.87 16.73 -5.47
CA ALA A 230 -24.28 16.97 -4.08
C ALA A 230 -24.62 18.44 -3.80
N SER A 231 -24.10 19.37 -4.61
CA SER A 231 -24.40 20.81 -4.54
C SER A 231 -25.72 21.24 -5.19
N MET A 232 -26.48 20.32 -5.80
CA MET A 232 -27.75 20.66 -6.45
C MET A 232 -28.76 21.27 -5.46
N PRO A 233 -29.39 22.42 -5.77
CA PRO A 233 -30.37 23.05 -4.90
C PRO A 233 -31.58 22.13 -4.62
N GLY A 234 -31.87 21.92 -3.34
CA GLY A 234 -32.98 21.07 -2.89
C GLY A 234 -32.72 19.57 -3.00
N ALA A 235 -31.47 19.15 -3.20
CA ALA A 235 -31.09 17.74 -3.23
C ALA A 235 -30.82 17.18 -1.82
N HIS A 236 -31.25 15.95 -1.60
CA HIS A 236 -30.82 15.10 -0.49
C HIS A 236 -29.48 14.45 -0.86
N VAL A 237 -28.49 14.53 0.02
CA VAL A 237 -27.18 13.92 -0.24
C VAL A 237 -27.20 12.46 0.24
N ILE A 238 -26.86 11.54 -0.66
CA ILE A 238 -26.66 10.11 -0.37
C ILE A 238 -25.21 9.72 -0.66
N GLU A 239 -24.72 8.66 0.00
CA GLU A 239 -23.38 8.13 -0.21
C GLU A 239 -23.47 6.87 -1.07
N ILE A 240 -22.82 6.89 -2.23
CA ILE A 240 -22.78 5.76 -3.17
C ILE A 240 -21.34 5.28 -3.38
N PRO A 241 -21.08 3.98 -3.60
CA PRO A 241 -19.75 3.52 -4.01
C PRO A 241 -19.22 4.31 -5.22
N ALA A 242 -17.95 4.71 -5.17
CA ALA A 242 -17.28 5.54 -6.16
C ALA A 242 -16.89 4.73 -7.41
N THR A 243 -17.87 4.10 -8.05
CA THR A 243 -17.70 3.27 -9.24
C THR A 243 -17.77 4.10 -10.53
N HIS A 244 -17.33 3.52 -11.65
CA HIS A 244 -17.43 4.13 -12.96
C HIS A 244 -17.96 3.11 -14.00
N PRO A 245 -19.26 3.14 -14.35
CA PRO A 245 -20.28 4.14 -13.97
C PRO A 245 -20.79 4.00 -12.52
N LEU A 246 -21.53 5.00 -12.04
CA LEU A 246 -22.30 4.95 -10.79
C LEU A 246 -23.54 4.08 -10.99
N LEU A 247 -23.92 3.33 -9.94
CA LEU A 247 -24.98 2.33 -10.00
C LEU A 247 -25.83 2.35 -8.73
N ALA A 248 -27.13 2.57 -8.89
CA ALA A 248 -28.13 2.45 -7.84
C ALA A 248 -29.38 1.77 -8.39
N GLU A 249 -30.17 1.19 -7.49
CA GLU A 249 -31.49 0.66 -7.80
C GLU A 249 -32.54 1.55 -7.14
N VAL A 250 -33.58 1.90 -7.90
CA VAL A 250 -34.68 2.73 -7.44
C VAL A 250 -35.95 1.89 -7.47
N SER A 251 -36.62 1.79 -6.32
CA SER A 251 -37.90 1.07 -6.22
C SER A 251 -39.00 2.01 -5.75
N TRP A 252 -40.19 1.90 -6.35
CA TRP A 252 -41.35 2.71 -5.98
C TRP A 252 -42.64 1.90 -6.08
N TRP A 253 -43.70 2.44 -5.47
CA TRP A 253 -45.04 1.88 -5.55
C TRP A 253 -45.96 2.77 -6.37
N GLU A 254 -46.60 2.19 -7.38
CA GLU A 254 -47.64 2.81 -8.22
C GLU A 254 -48.85 1.86 -8.25
N ASP A 255 -50.05 2.35 -7.90
CA ASP A 255 -51.31 1.60 -7.93
C ASP A 255 -51.25 0.16 -7.34
N LEU A 256 -50.61 0.01 -6.16
CA LEU A 256 -50.41 -1.26 -5.43
C LEU A 256 -49.42 -2.24 -6.08
N SER A 257 -48.68 -1.82 -7.10
CA SER A 257 -47.61 -2.59 -7.75
C SER A 257 -46.25 -2.01 -7.39
N SER A 258 -45.28 -2.87 -7.06
CA SER A 258 -43.90 -2.45 -6.86
C SER A 258 -43.17 -2.44 -8.20
N HIS A 259 -42.49 -1.34 -8.47
CA HIS A 259 -41.62 -1.17 -9.63
C HIS A 259 -40.19 -0.99 -9.15
N THR A 260 -39.25 -1.50 -9.92
CA THR A 260 -37.82 -1.38 -9.66
C THR A 260 -37.10 -1.05 -10.96
N GLU A 261 -36.19 -0.09 -10.92
CA GLU A 261 -35.36 0.34 -12.04
C GLU A 261 -33.91 0.49 -11.61
N GLN A 262 -33.00 -0.11 -12.39
CA GLN A 262 -31.56 0.10 -12.20
C GLN A 262 -31.14 1.38 -12.93
N VAL A 263 -30.47 2.25 -12.20
CA VAL A 263 -30.06 3.56 -12.66
C VAL A 263 -28.54 3.59 -12.75
N ILE A 264 -28.05 3.85 -13.97
CA ILE A 264 -26.62 3.89 -14.29
C ILE A 264 -26.29 5.27 -14.86
N TRP A 265 -25.29 5.95 -14.31
CA TRP A 265 -24.88 7.26 -14.80
C TRP A 265 -23.41 7.56 -14.57
N LEU A 266 -22.87 8.54 -15.30
CA LEU A 266 -21.49 8.99 -15.13
C LEU A 266 -21.42 10.12 -14.10
N ARG A 267 -20.29 10.18 -13.38
CA ARG A 267 -20.05 11.25 -12.42
C ARG A 267 -20.08 12.61 -13.13
N GLY A 268 -20.78 13.58 -12.52
CA GLY A 268 -20.97 14.92 -13.07
C GLY A 268 -22.11 15.03 -14.09
N GLN A 269 -22.75 13.93 -14.47
CA GLN A 269 -24.00 13.95 -15.22
C GLN A 269 -25.19 13.86 -14.28
N THR A 270 -26.31 14.43 -14.72
CA THR A 270 -27.62 14.28 -14.07
C THR A 270 -28.39 13.13 -14.71
N GLN A 271 -29.02 12.29 -13.89
CA GLN A 271 -29.85 11.19 -14.35
C GLN A 271 -31.21 11.24 -13.69
N ALA A 272 -32.27 11.35 -14.49
CA ALA A 272 -33.64 11.39 -14.00
C ALA A 272 -34.32 10.02 -14.13
N VAL A 273 -35.11 9.66 -13.14
CA VAL A 273 -36.03 8.51 -13.15
C VAL A 273 -37.44 9.08 -13.14
N ARG A 274 -38.24 8.78 -14.16
CA ARG A 274 -39.63 9.24 -14.26
C ARG A 274 -40.54 8.20 -13.62
N ALA A 275 -41.20 8.58 -12.54
CA ALA A 275 -42.07 7.69 -11.78
C ALA A 275 -43.16 8.50 -11.07
N ASN A 276 -44.40 8.01 -11.07
CA ASN A 276 -45.44 8.51 -10.17
C ASN A 276 -45.40 7.67 -8.89
N PHE A 277 -44.80 8.22 -7.83
CA PHE A 277 -44.56 7.47 -6.60
C PHE A 277 -45.36 8.02 -5.43
N THR A 278 -45.85 7.12 -4.59
CA THR A 278 -46.33 7.45 -3.23
C THR A 278 -45.21 7.32 -2.20
N SER A 279 -44.23 6.46 -2.46
CA SER A 279 -42.98 6.27 -1.72
C SER A 279 -41.89 5.77 -2.67
N ILE A 280 -40.64 6.18 -2.46
CA ILE A 280 -39.50 5.75 -3.27
C ILE A 280 -38.32 5.35 -2.38
N THR A 281 -37.63 4.27 -2.76
CA THR A 281 -36.42 3.79 -2.09
C THR A 281 -35.27 3.70 -3.07
N ILE A 282 -34.07 4.03 -2.62
CA ILE A 282 -32.84 3.96 -3.40
C ILE A 282 -31.90 3.01 -2.69
N GLN A 283 -31.55 1.90 -3.32
CA GLN A 283 -30.55 0.95 -2.86
C GLN A 283 -29.25 1.16 -3.63
N THR A 284 -28.15 1.35 -2.90
CA THR A 284 -26.81 1.50 -3.48
C THR A 284 -26.12 0.13 -3.57
N ALA A 285 -25.10 0.00 -4.43
CA ALA A 285 -24.40 -1.28 -4.63
C ALA A 285 -23.70 -1.85 -3.36
N ASN A 286 -23.50 -1.05 -2.30
CA ASN A 286 -23.01 -1.55 -1.00
C ASN A 286 -24.13 -1.91 -0.01
N GLY A 287 -25.38 -1.91 -0.45
CA GLY A 287 -26.54 -2.34 0.33
C GLY A 287 -27.16 -1.27 1.23
N LYS A 288 -26.73 0.00 1.16
CA LYS A 288 -27.44 1.09 1.85
C LYS A 288 -28.74 1.41 1.13
N ILE A 289 -29.83 1.49 1.89
CA ILE A 289 -31.17 1.83 1.41
C ILE A 289 -31.56 3.21 1.95
N TYR A 290 -31.99 4.09 1.05
CA TYR A 290 -32.48 5.44 1.36
C TYR A 290 -33.96 5.51 0.99
N ALA A 291 -34.83 5.83 1.96
CA ALA A 291 -36.25 6.05 1.70
C ALA A 291 -36.56 7.54 1.60
N LEU A 292 -37.25 7.95 0.55
CA LEU A 292 -37.72 9.32 0.34
C LEU A 292 -39.25 9.30 0.20
N ASN A 293 -39.96 10.08 1.03
CA ASN A 293 -41.43 10.15 1.00
C ASN A 293 -41.90 11.58 0.64
N PRO A 294 -42.75 11.75 -0.40
CA PRO A 294 -43.24 13.07 -0.81
C PRO A 294 -44.42 13.62 0.02
N ALA A 295 -45.11 12.82 0.87
CA ALA A 295 -46.27 13.28 1.64
C ALA A 295 -46.38 12.71 3.08
N GLN A 296 -46.35 13.62 4.06
CA GLN A 296 -46.84 13.57 5.45
C GLN A 296 -46.01 12.97 6.61
N GLU A 297 -46.07 13.75 7.72
CA GLU A 297 -45.70 13.46 9.12
C GLU A 297 -46.29 12.13 9.66
N PRO A 298 -45.66 11.44 10.64
CA PRO A 298 -46.01 10.05 11.01
C PRO A 298 -47.08 9.88 12.11
N LYS A 299 -47.85 8.76 12.08
CA LYS A 299 -48.86 8.24 13.05
C LYS A 299 -48.79 6.68 13.11
N LYS A 300 -49.16 5.85 14.13
CA LYS A 300 -49.72 5.90 15.53
C LYS A 300 -49.34 4.58 16.27
N VAL A 301 -49.30 4.57 17.62
CA VAL A 301 -48.52 3.71 18.56
C VAL A 301 -49.39 2.84 19.52
N ILE A 302 -48.89 1.68 20.01
CA ILE A 302 -49.46 0.83 21.10
C ILE A 302 -49.35 1.55 22.46
N PRO A 303 -50.31 1.46 23.42
CA PRO A 303 -50.22 2.19 24.68
C PRO A 303 -49.00 1.80 25.52
N VAL A 304 -48.12 2.79 25.74
CA VAL A 304 -46.83 2.70 26.45
C VAL A 304 -46.94 1.96 27.80
N GLN A 305 -48.02 2.20 28.54
CA GLN A 305 -48.23 1.62 29.88
C GLN A 305 -48.30 0.08 29.88
N GLU A 306 -48.84 -0.53 28.83
CA GLU A 306 -48.91 -2.01 28.73
C GLU A 306 -47.53 -2.61 28.47
N LEU A 307 -46.76 -1.97 27.58
CA LEU A 307 -45.42 -2.44 27.20
C LEU A 307 -44.38 -2.19 28.32
N VAL A 308 -44.55 -1.12 29.11
CA VAL A 308 -43.72 -0.86 30.30
C VAL A 308 -43.96 -1.91 31.39
N SER A 309 -45.22 -2.29 31.62
CA SER A 309 -45.58 -3.30 32.63
C SER A 309 -45.02 -4.68 32.26
N LEU A 310 -45.04 -5.03 30.97
CA LEU A 310 -44.49 -6.28 30.45
C LEU A 310 -42.95 -6.31 30.56
N SER A 311 -42.28 -5.20 30.23
CA SER A 311 -40.82 -5.08 30.37
C SER A 311 -40.36 -5.28 31.82
N GLN A 312 -41.03 -4.66 32.79
CA GLN A 312 -40.68 -4.77 34.21
C GLN A 312 -40.79 -6.22 34.73
N ALA A 313 -41.81 -6.96 34.26
CA ALA A 313 -42.01 -8.36 34.62
C ALA A 313 -40.89 -9.27 34.06
N LEU A 314 -40.44 -9.01 32.83
CA LEU A 314 -39.34 -9.73 32.18
C LEU A 314 -37.97 -9.42 32.81
N TYR A 315 -37.75 -8.19 33.27
CA TYR A 315 -36.52 -7.81 33.97
C TYR A 315 -36.39 -8.56 35.30
N ASN A 316 -37.48 -8.61 36.09
CA ASN A 316 -37.49 -9.26 37.40
C ASN A 316 -37.37 -10.80 37.32
N SER A 317 -37.66 -11.40 36.17
CA SER A 317 -37.48 -12.85 35.94
C SER A 317 -36.10 -13.22 35.40
N GLY A 318 -35.19 -12.25 35.21
CA GLY A 318 -33.83 -12.47 34.71
C GLY A 318 -33.72 -12.51 33.18
N GLN A 319 -34.78 -12.18 32.44
CA GLN A 319 -34.81 -12.15 30.97
C GLN A 319 -34.51 -10.74 30.45
N TYR A 320 -33.29 -10.26 30.70
CA TYR A 320 -32.89 -8.87 30.50
C TYR A 320 -32.93 -8.38 29.05
N LYS A 321 -32.65 -9.26 28.08
CA LYS A 321 -32.64 -8.92 26.66
C LYS A 321 -34.06 -8.71 26.12
N ASP A 322 -35.00 -9.53 26.57
CA ASP A 322 -36.42 -9.44 26.19
C ASP A 322 -37.11 -8.28 26.93
N ALA A 323 -36.68 -7.99 28.17
CA ALA A 323 -37.11 -6.81 28.92
C ALA A 323 -36.69 -5.49 28.27
N LEU A 324 -35.45 -5.40 27.77
CA LEU A 324 -34.92 -4.22 27.08
C LEU A 324 -35.63 -4.02 25.72
N THR A 325 -35.79 -5.09 24.95
CA THR A 325 -36.46 -5.05 23.64
C THR A 325 -37.94 -4.65 23.77
N THR A 326 -38.63 -5.16 24.81
CA THR A 326 -40.03 -4.83 25.10
C THR A 326 -40.19 -3.40 25.65
N PHE A 327 -39.19 -2.90 26.39
CA PHE A 327 -39.16 -1.50 26.85
C PHE A 327 -38.95 -0.55 25.67
N GLU A 328 -38.01 -0.81 24.78
CA GLU A 328 -37.73 0.00 23.58
C GLU A 328 -38.96 0.10 22.66
N GLN A 329 -39.73 -0.98 22.55
CA GLN A 329 -41.02 -0.99 21.87
C GLN A 329 -42.12 -0.20 22.62
N ALA A 330 -42.08 -0.16 23.96
CA ALA A 330 -43.03 0.56 24.81
C ALA A 330 -43.00 2.07 24.64
N ILE A 331 -41.80 2.62 24.70
CA ILE A 331 -41.56 4.07 24.71
C ILE A 331 -41.64 4.68 23.32
N GLY A 332 -41.81 3.86 22.27
CA GLY A 332 -41.99 4.33 20.89
C GLY A 332 -40.88 5.26 20.44
N LEU A 333 -39.66 5.06 20.96
CA LEU A 333 -38.51 5.86 20.60
C LEU A 333 -37.84 5.19 19.41
N ASP A 334 -38.05 5.81 18.24
CA ASP A 334 -37.03 5.81 17.21
C ASP A 334 -35.73 6.30 17.88
N PRO A 335 -34.64 5.52 17.84
CA PRO A 335 -33.35 5.88 18.45
C PRO A 335 -32.75 7.18 17.90
N THR A 336 -33.40 7.83 16.93
CA THR A 336 -32.96 9.10 16.35
C THR A 336 -33.65 10.36 16.91
N HIS A 337 -34.74 10.27 17.71
CA HIS A 337 -35.48 11.47 18.17
C HIS A 337 -35.98 11.44 19.64
N THR A 338 -35.12 11.10 20.60
CA THR A 338 -35.37 11.46 22.02
C THR A 338 -34.62 12.76 22.33
N SER A 339 -35.32 13.82 22.77
CA SER A 339 -34.66 15.07 23.13
C SER A 339 -33.57 14.83 24.18
N ASP A 340 -32.42 15.49 24.01
CA ASP A 340 -31.18 15.33 24.78
C ASP A 340 -31.34 15.32 26.32
N LEU A 341 -32.43 15.83 26.89
CA LEU A 341 -32.63 15.93 28.33
C LEU A 341 -33.02 14.61 29.03
N LEU A 342 -33.82 13.73 28.40
CA LEU A 342 -34.24 12.45 29.01
C LEU A 342 -33.17 11.36 28.82
N TYR A 343 -32.50 11.37 27.67
CA TYR A 343 -31.31 10.57 27.43
C TYR A 343 -30.20 10.92 28.45
N GLN A 344 -30.00 12.21 28.76
CA GLN A 344 -29.06 12.64 29.80
C GLN A 344 -29.50 12.27 31.22
N GLN A 345 -30.79 12.30 31.58
CA GLN A 345 -31.23 11.83 32.90
C GLN A 345 -31.05 10.33 33.12
N ILE A 346 -31.22 9.52 32.07
CA ILE A 346 -30.96 8.07 32.08
C ILE A 346 -29.44 7.80 32.10
N LYS A 347 -28.66 8.58 31.36
CA LYS A 347 -27.18 8.55 31.35
C LYS A 347 -26.58 9.01 32.69
N ASP A 348 -27.22 9.96 33.38
CA ASP A 348 -26.84 10.48 34.70
C ASP A 348 -27.12 9.49 35.84
N ALA A 349 -28.18 8.69 35.73
CA ALA A 349 -28.45 7.60 36.65
C ALA A 349 -27.45 6.43 36.52
N LEU A 350 -26.77 6.32 35.36
CA LEU A 350 -25.76 5.30 35.04
C LEU A 350 -24.31 5.85 35.13
N ARG A 351 -24.13 7.07 35.61
CA ARG A 351 -22.88 7.86 35.56
C ARG A 351 -21.67 7.39 36.39
N PRO A 352 -21.73 6.41 37.32
CA PRO A 352 -20.49 5.90 37.91
C PRO A 352 -19.66 4.99 36.98
N ILE A 353 -20.15 4.62 35.78
CA ILE A 353 -19.55 3.49 35.04
C ILE A 353 -18.98 3.83 33.65
N VAL A 354 -19.22 5.01 33.05
CA VAL A 354 -18.65 5.30 31.72
C VAL A 354 -18.24 6.77 31.57
N SER A 355 -16.93 7.01 31.49
CA SER A 355 -16.36 8.25 30.92
C SER A 355 -14.93 8.04 30.47
N ILE A 356 -14.73 7.75 29.17
CA ILE A 356 -13.67 8.33 28.32
C ILE A 356 -14.20 8.28 26.87
N LYS A 357 -14.79 9.37 26.35
CA LYS A 357 -15.02 9.55 24.90
C LYS A 357 -14.97 11.00 24.41
N GLU A 358 -14.44 11.92 25.21
CA GLU A 358 -14.28 13.34 24.84
C GLU A 358 -12.80 13.76 24.74
N ILE A 359 -11.90 12.83 24.42
CA ILE A 359 -10.46 13.13 24.21
C ILE A 359 -10.03 12.94 22.73
N GLU A 360 -10.85 12.30 21.89
CA GLU A 360 -10.35 11.76 20.60
C GLU A 360 -10.27 12.78 19.45
N SER A 361 -11.00 13.91 19.47
CA SER A 361 -10.98 14.86 18.35
C SER A 361 -9.84 15.89 18.37
N GLU A 362 -9.10 16.02 19.47
CA GLU A 362 -7.84 16.78 19.52
C GLU A 362 -6.61 15.86 19.42
N GLU A 363 -6.73 14.57 19.74
CA GLU A 363 -5.61 13.61 19.67
C GLU A 363 -5.27 13.15 18.24
N GLU A 364 -6.23 13.09 17.31
CA GLU A 364 -5.98 12.62 15.93
C GLU A 364 -5.07 13.55 15.11
N ALA A 365 -5.01 14.84 15.43
CA ALA A 365 -4.06 15.76 14.82
C ALA A 365 -2.69 15.79 15.54
N GLN A 366 -2.63 15.31 16.79
CA GLN A 366 -1.44 15.39 17.65
C GLN A 366 -0.62 14.09 17.70
N LEU A 367 -1.17 12.94 17.30
CA LEU A 367 -0.52 11.61 17.40
C LEU A 367 0.41 11.24 16.23
N ASN A 368 0.56 12.08 15.20
CA ASN A 368 1.35 11.81 13.99
C ASN A 368 2.88 11.80 14.21
N LYS A 369 3.35 11.74 15.45
CA LYS A 369 4.78 11.78 15.80
C LYS A 369 5.09 10.80 16.93
N THR A 370 5.38 9.55 16.57
CA THR A 370 5.83 8.53 17.53
C THR A 370 7.30 8.77 17.92
N ASP A 371 7.66 8.51 19.18
CA ASP A 371 9.05 8.59 19.61
C ASP A 371 9.78 7.28 19.26
N ILE A 372 9.22 6.14 19.65
CA ILE A 372 9.80 4.81 19.39
C ILE A 372 8.78 3.92 18.69
N ALA A 373 9.14 3.36 17.54
CA ALA A 373 8.36 2.34 16.85
C ALA A 373 9.02 0.97 17.04
N ILE A 374 8.25 -0.05 17.43
CA ILE A 374 8.73 -1.40 17.73
C ILE A 374 8.10 -2.39 16.76
N ILE A 375 8.94 -3.16 16.09
CA ILE A 375 8.56 -4.29 15.24
C ILE A 375 8.97 -5.57 15.96
N THR A 376 8.01 -6.46 16.17
CA THR A 376 8.25 -7.86 16.55
C THR A 376 7.86 -8.79 15.41
N ILE A 377 8.37 -10.02 15.40
CA ILE A 377 8.18 -10.95 14.29
C ILE A 377 7.22 -12.06 14.68
N ARG A 378 7.50 -12.72 15.81
CA ARG A 378 6.73 -13.86 16.32
C ARG A 378 5.67 -13.44 17.34
N ASN A 379 4.67 -14.30 17.54
CA ASN A 379 3.61 -14.07 18.53
C ASN A 379 4.17 -13.96 19.96
N ASP A 380 5.10 -14.84 20.34
CA ASP A 380 5.73 -14.83 21.67
C ASP A 380 6.58 -13.56 21.92
N GLU A 381 7.26 -13.04 20.89
CA GLU A 381 7.96 -11.74 20.94
C GLU A 381 6.97 -10.59 21.16
N TYR A 382 5.86 -10.56 20.41
CA TYR A 382 4.81 -9.56 20.57
C TYR A 382 4.15 -9.63 21.94
N ASP A 383 3.78 -10.83 22.38
CA ASP A 383 3.12 -11.05 23.67
C ASP A 383 4.04 -10.64 24.83
N ALA A 384 5.34 -10.93 24.76
CA ALA A 384 6.32 -10.49 25.76
C ALA A 384 6.43 -8.95 25.84
N MET A 385 6.39 -8.26 24.70
CA MET A 385 6.38 -6.79 24.64
C MET A 385 5.05 -6.21 25.13
N PHE A 386 3.93 -6.70 24.60
CA PHE A 386 2.59 -6.25 24.96
C PHE A 386 2.31 -6.48 26.45
N PHE A 387 2.74 -7.62 27.02
CA PHE A 387 2.58 -7.91 28.45
C PHE A 387 3.22 -6.87 29.36
N ARG A 388 4.36 -6.29 28.95
CA ARG A 388 5.05 -5.24 29.72
C ARG A 388 4.51 -3.85 29.45
N LEU A 389 4.06 -3.58 28.23
CA LEU A 389 3.54 -2.28 27.84
C LEU A 389 2.08 -2.07 28.22
N LYS A 390 1.28 -3.14 28.37
CA LYS A 390 -0.15 -3.05 28.76
C LYS A 390 -0.38 -2.49 30.18
N GLU A 391 0.67 -2.36 30.99
CA GLU A 391 0.63 -1.57 32.23
C GLU A 391 0.24 -0.10 31.95
N TYR A 392 0.52 0.37 30.73
CA TYR A 392 0.09 1.65 30.19
C TYR A 392 -1.13 1.43 29.28
N PRO A 393 -2.22 2.21 29.43
CA PRO A 393 -3.43 2.02 28.63
C PRO A 393 -3.13 2.03 27.12
N PRO A 394 -3.36 0.92 26.40
CA PRO A 394 -3.09 0.84 24.97
C PRO A 394 -4.15 1.63 24.18
N LYS A 395 -3.70 2.33 23.13
CA LYS A 395 -4.57 2.95 22.12
C LYS A 395 -4.38 2.24 20.79
N ARG A 396 -5.48 1.97 20.09
CA ARG A 396 -5.42 1.40 18.75
C ARG A 396 -5.39 2.53 17.73
N LEU A 397 -4.35 2.59 16.91
CA LEU A 397 -4.24 3.50 15.77
C LEU A 397 -4.35 2.69 14.49
N ILE A 398 -5.20 3.11 13.55
CA ILE A 398 -5.25 2.55 12.20
C ILE A 398 -4.82 3.65 11.26
N SER A 399 -3.69 3.46 10.58
CA SER A 399 -3.17 4.44 9.65
C SER A 399 -4.08 4.58 8.42
N PRO A 400 -4.47 5.78 8.00
CA PRO A 400 -5.25 5.98 6.77
C PRO A 400 -4.42 5.80 5.49
N SER A 401 -3.09 5.89 5.56
CA SER A 401 -2.19 5.74 4.40
C SER A 401 -1.87 4.29 4.10
N SER A 402 -1.50 3.51 5.13
CA SER A 402 -1.10 2.12 4.95
C SER A 402 -2.17 1.11 5.41
N GLU A 403 -3.25 1.57 6.04
CA GLU A 403 -4.28 0.74 6.69
C GLU A 403 -3.74 -0.18 7.79
N ARG A 404 -2.49 0.03 8.25
CA ARG A 404 -1.87 -0.80 9.28
C ARG A 404 -2.36 -0.40 10.65
N THR A 405 -2.63 -1.42 11.47
CA THR A 405 -2.97 -1.22 12.89
C THR A 405 -1.70 -1.19 13.74
N TYR A 406 -1.59 -0.19 14.59
CA TYR A 406 -0.55 -0.02 15.60
C TYR A 406 -1.18 0.03 16.99
N THR A 407 -0.50 -0.58 17.97
CA THR A 407 -0.84 -0.36 19.38
C THR A 407 0.07 0.72 19.93
N ILE A 408 -0.50 1.84 20.36
CA ILE A 408 0.21 3.01 20.88
C ILE A 408 0.16 3.01 22.41
N PHE A 409 1.30 3.28 23.04
CA PHE A 409 1.46 3.39 24.48
C PHE A 409 2.12 4.73 24.83
N SER A 410 1.73 5.33 25.96
CA SER A 410 2.40 6.49 26.55
C SER A 410 3.19 6.04 27.77
N VAL A 411 4.49 5.82 27.61
CA VAL A 411 5.37 5.21 28.63
C VAL A 411 6.14 6.30 29.40
N PRO A 412 5.94 6.48 30.71
CA PRO A 412 6.72 7.40 31.52
C PRO A 412 8.21 7.06 31.51
N THR A 413 9.07 8.07 31.39
CA THR A 413 10.53 7.91 31.45
C THR A 413 11.11 8.52 32.74
N SER A 414 12.33 8.12 33.08
CA SER A 414 13.11 8.68 34.19
C SER A 414 13.37 10.18 34.06
N ALA A 415 13.26 10.74 32.86
CA ALA A 415 13.33 12.18 32.59
C ALA A 415 12.02 12.93 32.86
N ASN A 416 11.02 12.28 33.48
CA ASN A 416 9.71 12.82 33.84
C ASN A 416 8.87 13.34 32.66
N LYS A 417 9.16 12.85 31.44
CA LYS A 417 8.35 13.04 30.23
C LYS A 417 7.92 11.66 29.70
N ALA A 418 6.72 11.54 29.16
CA ALA A 418 6.23 10.27 28.61
C ALA A 418 6.64 10.10 27.15
N CYS A 419 7.19 8.94 26.81
CA CYS A 419 7.56 8.51 25.46
C CYS A 419 6.36 7.86 24.77
N ILE A 420 6.06 8.27 23.54
CA ILE A 420 5.03 7.64 22.70
C ILE A 420 5.66 6.45 21.98
N VAL A 421 5.17 5.25 22.28
CA VAL A 421 5.69 3.98 21.77
C VAL A 421 4.63 3.31 20.91
N ALA A 422 4.95 3.01 19.65
CA ALA A 422 4.11 2.20 18.78
C ALA A 422 4.62 0.76 18.72
N LEU A 423 3.74 -0.23 18.85
CA LEU A 423 4.05 -1.65 18.74
C LEU A 423 3.24 -2.28 17.60
N THR A 424 3.90 -3.05 16.75
CA THR A 424 3.25 -3.90 15.74
C THR A 424 4.04 -5.19 15.53
N ARG A 425 3.40 -6.19 14.93
CA ARG A 425 4.00 -7.49 14.61
C ARG A 425 3.96 -7.75 13.11
N CYS A 426 5.02 -8.34 12.55
CA CYS A 426 4.98 -8.93 11.21
C CYS A 426 4.01 -10.11 11.16
N ALA A 427 3.24 -10.27 10.08
CA ALA A 427 2.29 -11.39 9.96
C ALA A 427 3.02 -12.75 9.92
N GLU A 428 4.19 -12.78 9.29
CA GLU A 428 5.06 -13.94 9.13
C GLU A 428 6.55 -13.51 9.21
N PRO A 429 7.51 -14.43 9.51
CA PRO A 429 8.94 -14.13 9.51
C PRO A 429 9.52 -13.82 8.13
N GLY A 430 10.69 -13.17 8.11
CA GLY A 430 11.46 -12.90 6.88
C GLY A 430 11.62 -11.42 6.52
N SER A 431 12.70 -11.12 5.78
CA SER A 431 13.12 -9.75 5.47
C SER A 431 12.09 -8.97 4.65
N ASP A 432 11.43 -9.58 3.65
CA ASP A 432 10.53 -8.85 2.75
C ASP A 432 9.29 -8.30 3.48
N VAL A 433 8.81 -9.06 4.47
CA VAL A 433 7.66 -8.68 5.29
C VAL A 433 8.08 -7.59 6.27
N ALA A 434 9.23 -7.76 6.94
CA ALA A 434 9.80 -6.77 7.84
C ALA A 434 10.08 -5.44 7.12
N GLN A 435 10.54 -5.49 5.86
CA GLN A 435 10.74 -4.30 5.01
C GLN A 435 9.44 -3.53 4.79
N ARG A 436 8.34 -4.21 4.44
CA ARG A 436 7.04 -3.56 4.24
C ARG A 436 6.51 -2.95 5.54
N VAL A 437 6.56 -3.70 6.64
CA VAL A 437 6.12 -3.22 7.97
C VAL A 437 6.90 -1.98 8.40
N ALA A 438 8.22 -2.00 8.23
CA ALA A 438 9.07 -0.85 8.53
C ALA A 438 8.77 0.34 7.62
N SER A 439 8.52 0.10 6.33
CA SER A 439 8.19 1.16 5.38
C SER A 439 6.90 1.89 5.78
N ASP A 440 5.88 1.13 6.15
CA ASP A 440 4.60 1.69 6.61
C ASP A 440 4.78 2.43 7.93
N MET A 441 5.45 1.83 8.93
CA MET A 441 5.70 2.49 10.22
C MET A 441 6.45 3.82 10.06
N MET A 442 7.43 3.89 9.16
CA MET A 442 8.17 5.13 8.92
C MET A 442 7.31 6.20 8.26
N ARG A 443 6.45 5.82 7.31
CA ARG A 443 5.55 6.75 6.61
C ARG A 443 4.42 7.25 7.52
N ASP A 444 3.88 6.35 8.33
CA ASP A 444 2.67 6.60 9.09
C ASP A 444 2.95 7.28 10.43
N LEU A 445 4.08 6.96 11.07
CA LEU A 445 4.34 7.33 12.45
C LEU A 445 5.52 8.31 12.64
N ASP A 446 6.33 8.52 11.59
CA ASP A 446 7.58 9.30 11.64
C ASP A 446 8.39 9.08 12.94
N PRO A 447 8.81 7.82 13.25
CA PRO A 447 9.43 7.52 14.53
C PRO A 447 10.80 8.22 14.69
N GLN A 448 11.17 8.59 15.92
CA GLN A 448 12.53 9.04 16.21
C GLN A 448 13.53 7.87 16.24
N LEU A 449 13.06 6.66 16.59
CA LEU A 449 13.84 5.43 16.62
C LEU A 449 12.98 4.23 16.25
N LEU A 450 13.47 3.38 15.35
CA LEU A 450 12.87 2.09 15.03
C LEU A 450 13.62 0.97 15.76
N LEU A 451 12.89 0.20 16.55
CA LEU A 451 13.40 -0.96 17.29
C LEU A 451 12.88 -2.25 16.65
N ILE A 452 13.78 -3.19 16.45
CA ILE A 452 13.45 -4.54 16.00
C ILE A 452 13.71 -5.47 17.18
N VAL A 453 12.66 -5.95 17.81
CA VAL A 453 12.74 -6.67 19.08
C VAL A 453 12.34 -8.12 18.87
N GLY A 454 13.18 -9.04 19.31
CA GLY A 454 12.91 -10.45 19.21
C GLY A 454 14.10 -11.31 19.59
N ILE A 455 14.24 -12.47 18.96
CA ILE A 455 15.31 -13.42 19.23
C ILE A 455 16.37 -13.49 18.13
N ALA A 456 17.54 -14.04 18.45
CA ALA A 456 18.60 -14.35 17.50
C ALA A 456 19.43 -15.56 17.98
N SER A 457 20.07 -16.23 17.03
CA SER A 457 21.08 -17.26 17.32
C SER A 457 22.42 -16.59 17.61
N GLY A 458 23.03 -16.87 18.76
CA GLY A 458 24.32 -16.33 19.17
C GLY A 458 25.51 -17.12 18.59
N VAL A 459 26.58 -16.43 18.24
CA VAL A 459 27.89 -17.08 17.98
C VAL A 459 28.50 -17.50 19.33
N PRO A 460 29.15 -18.67 19.45
CA PRO A 460 29.84 -19.06 20.68
C PRO A 460 30.81 -17.98 21.15
N HIS A 461 30.65 -17.53 22.40
CA HIS A 461 31.45 -16.44 22.98
C HIS A 461 31.62 -16.62 24.49
N ASP A 462 32.68 -16.05 25.05
CA ASP A 462 33.02 -16.04 26.48
C ASP A 462 32.33 -14.94 27.29
N GLU A 463 31.76 -13.91 26.66
CA GLU A 463 31.21 -12.74 27.36
C GLU A 463 29.68 -12.70 27.38
N PHE A 464 29.01 -13.46 26.51
CA PHE A 464 27.55 -13.58 26.49
C PHE A 464 27.12 -14.99 26.09
N THR A 465 25.87 -15.35 26.41
CA THR A 465 25.27 -16.64 26.05
C THR A 465 23.72 -16.58 26.04
N LEU A 466 23.08 -17.74 26.05
CA LEU A 466 21.64 -17.93 26.12
C LEU A 466 20.96 -17.05 27.18
N GLY A 467 19.91 -16.37 26.74
CA GLY A 467 19.13 -15.42 27.54
C GLY A 467 19.75 -14.04 27.72
N ASP A 468 21.00 -13.82 27.31
CA ASP A 468 21.57 -12.47 27.23
C ASP A 468 20.99 -11.72 26.03
N VAL A 469 21.11 -10.38 26.06
CA VAL A 469 20.54 -9.48 25.06
C VAL A 469 21.65 -8.81 24.25
N ILE A 470 21.62 -8.96 22.92
CA ILE A 470 22.51 -8.25 22.01
C ILE A 470 21.80 -7.04 21.41
N ILE A 471 22.44 -5.88 21.50
CA ILE A 471 21.98 -4.61 20.92
C ILE A 471 22.86 -4.30 19.72
N SER A 472 22.26 -4.13 18.55
CA SER A 472 23.03 -3.93 17.33
C SER A 472 23.83 -2.62 17.35
N SER A 473 25.16 -2.71 17.27
CA SER A 473 26.01 -1.59 16.85
C SER A 473 25.98 -1.40 15.33
N ARG A 474 25.92 -2.52 14.60
CA ARG A 474 25.72 -2.60 13.15
C ARG A 474 24.85 -3.79 12.81
N ILE A 475 24.18 -3.70 11.68
CA ILE A 475 23.42 -4.80 11.10
C ILE A 475 24.01 -5.07 9.71
N HIS A 476 24.47 -6.29 9.47
CA HIS A 476 25.06 -6.74 8.21
C HIS A 476 24.02 -7.53 7.41
N ASN A 477 23.77 -7.10 6.17
CA ASN A 477 22.81 -7.77 5.29
C ASN A 477 23.52 -8.83 4.42
N PHE A 478 23.15 -10.10 4.59
CA PHE A 478 23.73 -11.26 3.91
C PHE A 478 22.78 -11.97 2.94
N ASN A 479 21.70 -11.32 2.48
CA ASN A 479 20.76 -11.93 1.51
C ASN A 479 21.45 -12.30 0.18
N ALA A 480 21.09 -13.48 -0.36
CA ALA A 480 21.73 -14.12 -1.52
C ALA A 480 21.55 -13.31 -2.83
N GLY A 481 22.49 -12.39 -3.07
CA GLY A 481 22.56 -11.58 -4.29
C GLY A 481 23.72 -10.58 -4.30
N THR A 482 24.23 -10.22 -3.12
CA THR A 482 25.30 -9.23 -2.92
C THR A 482 26.72 -9.81 -2.89
N PHE A 483 26.91 -11.11 -3.10
CA PHE A 483 28.23 -11.77 -3.13
C PHE A 483 28.95 -11.71 -4.49
N LYS A 484 28.59 -10.79 -5.39
CA LYS A 484 29.48 -10.47 -6.52
C LYS A 484 30.63 -9.58 -6.01
N GLN A 485 31.80 -10.19 -5.81
CA GLN A 485 33.11 -9.57 -5.51
C GLN A 485 33.47 -9.19 -4.04
N ASN A 486 33.23 -10.06 -3.04
CA ASN A 486 33.81 -9.89 -1.67
C ASN A 486 33.55 -8.52 -0.99
N LYS A 487 32.53 -7.76 -1.42
CA LYS A 487 32.20 -6.47 -0.83
C LYS A 487 30.78 -6.53 -0.26
N ILE A 488 30.69 -6.78 1.04
CA ILE A 488 29.44 -6.59 1.79
C ILE A 488 29.15 -5.07 1.75
N PRO A 489 27.98 -4.62 1.25
CA PRO A 489 27.67 -3.20 1.18
C PRO A 489 27.67 -2.61 2.60
N LEU A 490 28.63 -1.73 2.87
CA LEU A 490 28.74 -1.03 4.15
C LEU A 490 27.65 0.05 4.24
N ILE A 491 26.59 -0.22 5.00
CA ILE A 491 25.64 0.82 5.41
C ILE A 491 26.28 1.56 6.59
N ARG A 492 26.41 2.89 6.48
CA ARG A 492 26.94 3.71 7.59
C ARG A 492 25.99 3.58 8.79
N ILE A 493 26.52 3.65 10.01
CA ILE A 493 25.68 3.71 11.22
C ILE A 493 25.06 5.11 11.28
N HIS A 494 23.77 5.20 11.62
CA HIS A 494 23.12 6.47 11.87
C HIS A 494 23.77 7.19 13.09
N PRO A 495 24.15 8.48 13.02
CA PRO A 495 24.86 9.16 14.11
C PRO A 495 24.16 9.05 15.48
N PHE A 496 22.83 9.17 15.50
CA PHE A 496 22.02 8.98 16.71
C PHE A 496 22.16 7.57 17.32
N VAL A 497 22.21 6.51 16.50
CA VAL A 497 22.46 5.15 16.98
C VAL A 497 23.88 5.03 17.54
N SER A 498 24.86 5.62 16.85
CA SER A 498 26.25 5.64 17.32
C SER A 498 26.38 6.31 18.70
N ASP A 499 25.64 7.40 18.94
CA ASP A 499 25.62 8.11 20.21
C ASP A 499 24.92 7.30 21.32
N ILE A 500 23.77 6.68 21.03
CA ILE A 500 23.08 5.77 21.96
C ILE A 500 24.00 4.62 22.39
N ILE A 501 24.66 3.96 21.44
CA ILE A 501 25.55 2.83 21.72
C ILE A 501 26.76 3.27 22.57
N ALA A 502 27.35 4.44 22.28
CA ALA A 502 28.47 4.98 23.04
C ALA A 502 28.07 5.44 24.45
N SER A 503 26.83 5.90 24.63
CA SER A 503 26.31 6.46 25.88
C SER A 503 25.57 5.46 26.76
N LEU A 504 25.29 4.25 26.27
CA LEU A 504 24.42 3.27 26.95
C LEU A 504 24.88 2.92 28.38
N SER A 505 26.20 2.90 28.60
CA SER A 505 26.81 2.67 29.93
C SER A 505 26.49 3.78 30.93
N MET A 506 26.23 5.01 30.47
CA MET A 506 25.81 6.11 31.34
C MET A 506 24.40 5.89 31.92
N TYR A 507 23.57 5.11 31.23
CA TYR A 507 22.20 4.78 31.66
C TYR A 507 22.14 3.52 32.54
N GLN A 508 23.27 2.97 32.98
CA GLN A 508 23.31 1.70 33.70
C GLN A 508 22.45 1.69 34.98
N SER A 509 22.37 2.81 35.70
CA SER A 509 21.48 2.95 36.86
C SER A 509 20.00 2.96 36.49
N ASN A 510 19.65 3.51 35.32
CA ASN A 510 18.26 3.58 34.84
C ASN A 510 17.81 2.28 34.18
N LEU A 511 18.76 1.50 33.65
CA LEU A 511 18.51 0.16 33.14
C LEU A 511 18.45 -0.88 34.27
N ALA A 512 18.95 -0.58 35.47
CA ALA A 512 19.01 -1.53 36.59
C ALA A 512 17.65 -2.19 36.88
N GLY A 513 17.69 -3.48 37.20
CA GLY A 513 16.49 -4.28 37.50
C GLY A 513 15.87 -4.99 36.30
N TRP A 514 16.24 -4.64 35.05
CA TRP A 514 15.67 -5.29 33.85
C TRP A 514 15.89 -6.81 33.80
N ASN A 515 17.03 -7.27 34.34
CA ASN A 515 17.47 -8.66 34.34
C ASN A 515 17.06 -9.43 35.61
N GLU A 516 16.13 -8.87 36.38
CA GLU A 516 15.55 -9.53 37.56
C GLU A 516 14.46 -10.52 37.17
N HIS A 517 14.23 -11.50 38.05
CA HIS A 517 13.21 -12.52 37.81
C HIS A 517 11.83 -11.89 37.58
N ASP A 518 11.45 -10.88 38.36
CA ASP A 518 10.16 -10.21 38.25
C ASP A 518 10.03 -9.43 36.93
N SER A 519 11.12 -8.83 36.46
CA SER A 519 11.16 -8.11 35.18
C SER A 519 11.09 -9.04 33.97
N ILE A 520 11.68 -10.24 34.06
CA ILE A 520 11.66 -11.25 32.99
C ILE A 520 10.38 -12.10 33.05
N GLY A 521 9.83 -12.34 34.25
CA GLY A 521 8.58 -13.05 34.49
C GLY A 521 8.67 -14.57 34.42
N ILE A 522 9.82 -15.14 34.02
CA ILE A 522 10.06 -16.60 33.98
C ILE A 522 11.45 -16.95 34.50
N ALA A 523 11.60 -18.18 35.00
CA ALA A 523 12.86 -18.69 35.49
C ALA A 523 13.84 -18.93 34.34
N ARG A 524 15.13 -18.66 34.58
CA ARG A 524 16.19 -18.98 33.62
C ARG A 524 16.28 -20.50 33.45
N PRO A 525 16.15 -21.05 32.23
CA PRO A 525 16.24 -22.49 32.04
C PRO A 525 17.62 -23.03 32.45
N PRO A 526 17.72 -24.25 33.00
CA PRO A 526 18.99 -24.89 33.26
C PRO A 526 19.63 -25.39 31.96
N ILE A 527 20.95 -25.62 31.98
CA ILE A 527 21.66 -26.38 30.94
C ILE A 527 22.36 -27.54 31.61
N ASP A 528 22.14 -28.74 31.07
CA ASP A 528 22.88 -29.92 31.46
C ASP A 528 24.16 -30.03 30.63
N LEU A 529 25.31 -29.84 31.29
CA LEU A 529 26.61 -30.02 30.65
C LEU A 529 27.00 -31.51 30.59
N SER A 530 26.36 -32.37 31.37
CA SER A 530 26.57 -33.82 31.29
C SER A 530 25.82 -34.38 30.08
N GLY A 531 26.56 -34.73 29.04
CA GLY A 531 25.98 -35.17 27.76
C GLY A 531 25.86 -34.08 26.69
N ILE A 532 26.35 -32.86 26.94
CA ILE A 532 26.24 -31.75 25.98
C ILE A 532 26.85 -32.07 24.59
N GLN A 533 27.81 -32.99 24.52
CA GLN A 533 28.42 -33.41 23.25
C GLN A 533 27.42 -34.01 22.25
N GLU A 534 26.34 -34.62 22.73
CA GLU A 534 25.30 -35.22 21.88
C GLU A 534 24.42 -34.15 21.21
N ASN A 535 24.31 -32.97 21.82
CA ASN A 535 23.42 -31.88 21.38
C ASN A 535 24.16 -30.77 20.63
N VAL A 536 25.46 -30.90 20.41
CA VAL A 536 26.28 -29.93 19.67
C VAL A 536 26.51 -30.47 18.25
N TYR A 537 26.52 -29.60 17.24
CA TYR A 537 26.77 -29.91 15.83
C TYR A 537 27.78 -28.93 15.20
N GLY A 538 28.30 -29.29 14.03
CA GLY A 538 29.36 -28.56 13.32
C GLY A 538 30.67 -29.34 13.20
N ASP A 539 31.70 -28.72 12.63
CA ASP A 539 33.04 -29.30 12.59
C ASP A 539 33.69 -29.36 14.00
N ASN A 540 34.78 -30.12 14.13
CA ASN A 540 35.40 -30.35 15.45
C ASN A 540 35.81 -29.05 16.15
N GLU A 541 36.36 -28.08 15.42
CA GLU A 541 36.80 -26.80 16.00
C GLU A 541 35.60 -25.97 16.49
N TRP A 542 34.52 -25.92 15.69
CA TRP A 542 33.30 -25.23 16.07
C TRP A 542 32.62 -25.88 17.29
N ARG A 543 32.53 -27.22 17.30
CA ARG A 543 31.97 -27.98 18.43
C ARG A 543 32.74 -27.68 19.72
N ASP A 544 34.06 -27.68 19.67
CA ASP A 544 34.92 -27.36 20.82
C ASP A 544 34.67 -25.92 21.32
N ASN A 545 34.49 -24.96 20.40
CA ASN A 545 34.15 -23.58 20.75
C ASN A 545 32.78 -23.45 21.43
N VAL A 546 31.76 -24.16 20.94
CA VAL A 546 30.41 -24.20 21.57
C VAL A 546 30.53 -24.76 23.00
N ILE A 547 31.18 -25.91 23.17
CA ILE A 547 31.32 -26.56 24.48
C ILE A 547 32.08 -25.66 25.44
N LYS A 548 33.20 -25.07 25.01
CA LYS A 548 33.99 -24.14 25.82
C LYS A 548 33.19 -22.90 26.23
N SER A 549 32.39 -22.34 25.32
CA SER A 549 31.50 -21.22 25.62
C SER A 549 30.48 -21.62 26.69
N LEU A 550 29.77 -22.74 26.51
CA LEU A 550 28.78 -23.21 27.47
C LEU A 550 29.39 -23.53 28.84
N ASP A 551 30.57 -24.17 28.88
CA ASP A 551 31.29 -24.44 30.13
C ASP A 551 31.66 -23.15 30.87
N SER A 552 32.10 -22.10 30.15
CA SER A 552 32.41 -20.81 30.78
C SER A 552 31.19 -20.14 31.43
N HIS A 553 29.99 -20.30 30.83
CA HIS A 553 28.76 -19.65 31.29
C HIS A 553 27.89 -20.51 32.22
N PHE A 554 28.09 -21.83 32.25
CA PHE A 554 27.25 -22.77 33.00
C PHE A 554 28.04 -23.80 33.81
N GLY A 555 29.36 -23.88 33.67
CA GLY A 555 30.23 -24.86 34.34
C GLY A 555 30.19 -24.72 35.86
N GLU A 556 30.35 -23.48 36.35
CA GLU A 556 30.30 -23.16 37.78
C GLU A 556 28.88 -22.90 38.28
N SER A 557 28.59 -23.32 39.52
CA SER A 557 27.27 -23.15 40.15
C SER A 557 26.82 -21.69 40.24
N ALA A 558 27.77 -20.76 40.44
CA ALA A 558 27.50 -19.32 40.48
C ALA A 558 27.06 -18.77 39.11
N ASN A 559 27.56 -19.32 38.01
CA ASN A 559 27.25 -18.85 36.66
C ASN A 559 25.88 -19.38 36.17
N ARG A 560 25.44 -20.55 36.65
CA ARG A 560 24.12 -21.11 36.32
C ARG A 560 22.98 -20.21 36.79
N SER A 561 23.12 -19.57 37.95
CA SER A 561 22.12 -18.67 38.53
C SER A 561 22.34 -17.19 38.22
N ARG A 562 23.33 -16.84 37.39
CA ARG A 562 23.57 -15.44 37.02
C ARG A 562 22.36 -14.85 36.29
N ARG A 563 22.14 -13.55 36.49
CA ARG A 563 21.17 -12.78 35.72
C ARG A 563 21.65 -12.59 34.27
N PRO A 564 20.75 -12.44 33.29
CA PRO A 564 21.15 -12.13 31.93
C PRO A 564 21.83 -10.76 31.85
N LEU A 565 22.75 -10.64 30.91
CA LEU A 565 23.51 -9.45 30.61
C LEU A 565 23.04 -8.87 29.27
N PHE A 566 23.41 -7.63 28.99
CA PHE A 566 23.30 -7.07 27.65
C PHE A 566 24.68 -6.73 27.11
N LYS A 567 24.85 -6.80 25.80
CA LYS A 567 26.08 -6.42 25.10
C LYS A 567 25.75 -5.71 23.79
N THR A 568 26.56 -4.74 23.41
CA THR A 568 26.47 -4.09 22.10
C THR A 568 27.40 -4.80 21.11
N GLY A 569 26.91 -5.12 19.91
CA GLY A 569 27.75 -5.75 18.89
C GLY A 569 27.07 -5.89 17.53
N ASP A 570 27.78 -6.43 16.55
CA ASP A 570 27.25 -6.53 15.20
C ASP A 570 26.30 -7.72 15.07
N ILE A 571 25.18 -7.51 14.37
CA ILE A 571 24.20 -8.55 14.07
C ILE A 571 24.22 -8.82 12.56
N ALA A 572 24.22 -10.09 12.16
CA ALA A 572 24.06 -10.50 10.78
C ALA A 572 22.60 -10.89 10.50
N SER A 573 22.13 -10.56 9.32
CA SER A 573 20.75 -10.78 8.90
C SER A 573 20.67 -11.49 7.56
N SER A 574 19.87 -12.56 7.45
CA SER A 574 19.62 -13.24 6.17
C SER A 574 18.25 -13.94 6.10
N ASN A 575 17.74 -14.16 4.89
CA ASN A 575 16.50 -14.91 4.66
C ASN A 575 16.57 -16.42 4.96
N SER A 576 17.73 -16.95 5.34
CA SER A 576 17.91 -18.36 5.70
C SER A 576 17.96 -18.55 7.21
N LEU A 577 17.18 -19.52 7.70
CA LEU A 577 17.29 -20.00 9.07
C LEU A 577 18.66 -20.66 9.27
N MET A 578 19.33 -20.32 10.37
CA MET A 578 20.67 -20.84 10.63
C MET A 578 20.62 -22.24 11.24
N GLU A 579 20.71 -23.26 10.39
CA GLU A 579 20.71 -24.69 10.78
C GLU A 579 22.06 -25.37 10.53
N SER A 580 23.05 -24.66 9.98
CA SER A 580 24.40 -25.17 9.74
C SER A 580 25.48 -24.21 10.22
N THR A 581 26.66 -24.73 10.52
CA THR A 581 27.82 -23.93 10.94
C THR A 581 28.65 -23.42 9.75
N GLU A 582 28.43 -23.93 8.53
CA GLU A 582 29.22 -23.58 7.33
C GLU A 582 29.02 -22.13 6.86
N ILE A 583 27.77 -21.69 6.80
CA ILE A 583 27.40 -20.32 6.41
C ILE A 583 27.96 -19.29 7.40
N PRO A 584 27.74 -19.39 8.73
CA PRO A 584 28.29 -18.43 9.68
C PRO A 584 29.82 -18.48 9.72
N THR A 585 30.44 -19.65 9.54
CA THR A 585 31.90 -19.76 9.39
C THR A 585 32.41 -18.91 8.22
N THR A 586 31.69 -18.90 7.10
CA THR A 586 32.03 -18.07 5.93
C THR A 586 31.85 -16.59 6.21
N TRP A 587 30.78 -16.21 6.91
CA TRP A 587 30.53 -14.81 7.28
C TRP A 587 31.56 -14.28 8.28
N LEU A 588 31.90 -15.07 9.30
CA LEU A 588 32.88 -14.70 10.33
C LEU A 588 34.30 -14.56 9.78
N LYS A 589 34.64 -15.27 8.69
CA LYS A 589 35.89 -15.03 7.96
C LYS A 589 35.96 -13.61 7.38
N SER A 590 34.82 -13.05 6.98
CA SER A 590 34.73 -11.71 6.40
C SER A 590 34.50 -10.62 7.44
N VAL A 591 33.67 -10.90 8.45
CA VAL A 591 33.27 -9.96 9.50
C VAL A 591 33.32 -10.67 10.86
N ARG A 592 34.47 -10.60 11.52
CA ARG A 592 34.70 -11.25 12.82
C ARG A 592 33.90 -10.65 13.98
N SER A 593 33.32 -9.46 13.81
CA SER A 593 32.58 -8.74 14.85
C SER A 593 31.12 -9.19 15.01
N ILE A 594 30.61 -10.08 14.15
CA ILE A 594 29.25 -10.61 14.25
C ILE A 594 29.10 -11.41 15.54
N LEU A 595 28.16 -11.01 16.40
CA LEU A 595 27.83 -11.69 17.64
C LEU A 595 26.56 -12.55 17.55
N ALA A 596 25.61 -12.15 16.70
CA ALA A 596 24.33 -12.84 16.57
C ALA A 596 23.81 -12.82 15.13
N VAL A 597 22.94 -13.79 14.81
CA VAL A 597 22.31 -13.95 13.49
C VAL A 597 20.79 -14.02 13.62
N GLU A 598 20.08 -13.28 12.78
CA GLU A 598 18.60 -13.27 12.69
C GLU A 598 18.13 -13.08 11.22
N MET A 599 16.83 -12.91 10.98
CA MET A 599 16.27 -13.03 9.61
C MET A 599 15.57 -11.77 9.07
N GLU A 600 15.39 -10.72 9.87
CA GLU A 600 14.47 -9.62 9.52
C GLU A 600 15.13 -8.25 9.39
N SER A 601 16.23 -8.01 10.12
CA SER A 601 16.81 -6.66 10.20
C SER A 601 17.40 -6.16 8.88
N ALA A 602 17.83 -7.05 7.99
CA ALA A 602 18.23 -6.72 6.62
C ALA A 602 17.08 -6.08 5.83
N GLY A 603 15.86 -6.61 5.94
CA GLY A 603 14.68 -6.06 5.30
C GLY A 603 14.32 -4.68 5.83
N VAL A 604 14.37 -4.50 7.16
CA VAL A 604 14.14 -3.20 7.79
C VAL A 604 15.17 -2.16 7.32
N LEU A 605 16.46 -2.53 7.22
CA LEU A 605 17.48 -1.63 6.68
C LEU A 605 17.25 -1.28 5.20
N GLN A 606 16.79 -2.23 4.39
CA GLN A 606 16.44 -1.96 3.00
C GLN A 606 15.26 -0.97 2.90
N ALA A 607 14.28 -1.04 3.80
CA ALA A 607 13.20 -0.07 3.86
C ALA A 607 13.73 1.35 4.13
N VAL A 608 14.65 1.49 5.09
CA VAL A 608 15.25 2.79 5.42
C VAL A 608 15.98 3.40 4.23
N GLN A 609 16.65 2.59 3.40
CA GLN A 609 17.35 3.06 2.22
C GLN A 609 16.41 3.62 1.13
N GLN A 610 15.13 3.27 1.18
CA GLN A 610 14.10 3.72 0.24
C GLN A 610 13.34 4.96 0.73
N MET A 611 13.64 5.46 1.94
CA MET A 611 13.00 6.64 2.51
C MET A 611 13.83 7.90 2.27
N ASP A 612 13.15 9.03 2.08
CA ASP A 612 13.80 10.35 1.96
C ASP A 612 14.49 10.76 3.27
N LYS A 613 13.90 10.37 4.42
CA LYS A 613 14.47 10.56 5.75
C LYS A 613 15.29 9.33 6.14
N TYR A 614 16.52 9.55 6.62
CA TYR A 614 17.39 8.50 7.11
C TYR A 614 17.03 8.13 8.56
N TYR A 615 16.21 7.09 8.75
CA TYR A 615 15.74 6.68 10.07
C TYR A 615 16.77 5.84 10.84
N PRO A 616 16.97 6.09 12.15
CA PRO A 616 17.81 5.26 13.00
C PRO A 616 17.12 3.94 13.36
N VAL A 617 17.87 2.84 13.27
CA VAL A 617 17.38 1.48 13.55
C VAL A 617 18.29 0.78 14.55
N ILE A 618 17.71 0.12 15.55
CA ILE A 618 18.42 -0.75 16.49
C ILE A 618 17.68 -2.08 16.59
N ALA A 619 18.39 -3.19 16.40
CA ALA A 619 17.89 -4.52 16.75
C ALA A 619 18.27 -4.85 18.21
N ILE A 620 17.30 -5.30 18.99
CA ILE A 620 17.45 -5.78 20.37
C ILE A 620 17.06 -7.26 20.38
N ARG A 621 18.05 -8.14 20.49
CA ARG A 621 17.88 -9.58 20.30
C ARG A 621 18.24 -10.36 21.55
N GLY A 622 17.28 -11.10 22.10
CA GLY A 622 17.56 -12.11 23.13
C GLY A 622 18.17 -13.35 22.47
N ILE A 623 19.21 -13.92 23.06
CA ILE A 623 19.86 -15.12 22.51
C ILE A 623 19.03 -16.36 22.86
N SER A 624 18.33 -16.91 21.86
CA SER A 624 17.46 -18.09 21.99
C SER A 624 18.19 -19.42 21.87
N ASP A 625 19.27 -19.43 21.11
CA ASP A 625 20.08 -20.60 20.79
C ASP A 625 21.52 -20.15 20.47
N ILE A 626 22.49 -21.06 20.61
CA ILE A 626 23.87 -20.86 20.18
C ILE A 626 24.05 -21.63 18.87
N ILE A 627 24.64 -21.00 17.85
CA ILE A 627 24.91 -21.65 16.57
C ILE A 627 25.85 -22.84 16.80
N GLY A 628 25.40 -24.04 16.43
CA GLY A 628 26.08 -25.30 16.75
C GLY A 628 25.54 -26.02 17.98
N LEU A 629 24.50 -25.52 18.65
CA LEU A 629 23.76 -26.20 19.72
C LEU A 629 22.32 -26.45 19.28
N GLU A 630 21.78 -27.64 19.56
CA GLU A 630 20.37 -27.94 19.34
C GLU A 630 19.46 -26.98 20.10
N ARG A 631 18.35 -26.59 19.46
CA ARG A 631 17.45 -25.56 19.99
C ARG A 631 16.59 -26.11 21.12
N ASP A 632 16.50 -25.33 22.20
CA ASP A 632 15.59 -25.59 23.31
C ASP A 632 14.45 -24.54 23.30
N PRO A 633 13.18 -24.98 23.18
CA PRO A 633 12.02 -24.08 23.25
C PRO A 633 11.94 -23.25 24.54
N LEU A 634 12.45 -23.76 25.67
CA LEU A 634 12.46 -23.02 26.94
C LEU A 634 13.37 -21.79 26.85
N TRP A 635 14.53 -21.94 26.21
CA TRP A 635 15.44 -20.83 25.94
C TRP A 635 14.89 -19.85 24.92
N THR A 636 14.11 -20.33 23.94
CA THR A 636 13.38 -19.46 23.00
C THR A 636 12.40 -18.55 23.75
N SER A 637 11.58 -19.12 24.63
CA SER A 637 10.65 -18.35 25.47
C SER A 637 11.39 -17.37 26.40
N TYR A 638 12.46 -17.82 27.05
CA TYR A 638 13.30 -16.96 27.91
C TYR A 638 13.92 -15.80 27.15
N ALA A 639 14.44 -16.04 25.95
CA ALA A 639 15.03 -15.01 25.09
C ALA A 639 14.01 -13.93 24.71
N CYS A 640 12.78 -14.31 24.31
CA CYS A 640 11.69 -13.36 24.06
C CYS A 640 11.43 -12.46 25.27
N GLN A 641 11.34 -13.06 26.47
CA GLN A 641 11.09 -12.33 27.71
C GLN A 641 12.27 -11.41 28.09
N SER A 642 13.50 -11.87 27.95
CA SER A 642 14.71 -11.09 28.24
C SER A 642 14.85 -9.87 27.33
N ALA A 643 14.62 -10.02 26.02
CA ALA A 643 14.66 -8.94 25.05
C ALA A 643 13.57 -7.89 25.32
N ALA A 644 12.36 -8.33 25.65
CA ALA A 644 11.26 -7.45 26.00
C ALA A 644 11.48 -6.71 27.32
N ALA A 645 12.03 -7.38 28.34
CA ALA A 645 12.38 -6.78 29.63
C ALA A 645 13.44 -5.68 29.45
N PHE A 646 14.51 -5.97 28.70
CA PHE A 646 15.52 -4.98 28.38
C PHE A 646 14.94 -3.81 27.59
N THR A 647 14.12 -4.06 26.56
CA THR A 647 13.50 -3.02 25.75
C THR A 647 12.63 -2.09 26.59
N CYS A 648 11.84 -2.63 27.53
CA CYS A 648 11.02 -1.84 28.43
C CYS A 648 11.90 -0.94 29.34
N ALA A 649 13.01 -1.47 29.87
CA ALA A 649 13.97 -0.69 30.64
C ALA A 649 14.65 0.40 29.79
N PHE A 650 15.00 0.09 28.53
CA PHE A 650 15.58 1.04 27.57
C PHE A 650 14.64 2.24 27.34
N ILE A 651 13.34 1.98 27.16
CA ILE A 651 12.33 3.05 27.01
C ILE A 651 12.21 3.86 28.30
N LYS A 652 12.05 3.19 29.45
CA LYS A 652 11.91 3.83 30.76
C LYS A 652 13.14 4.66 31.15
N ALA A 653 14.32 4.30 30.69
CA ALA A 653 15.55 5.04 30.91
C ALA A 653 15.59 6.41 30.21
N GLY A 654 14.66 6.69 29.29
CA GLY A 654 14.57 7.99 28.61
C GLY A 654 15.73 8.26 27.66
N ILE A 655 16.31 7.19 27.09
CA ILE A 655 17.43 7.27 26.13
C ILE A 655 17.01 8.07 24.89
N VAL A 656 15.78 7.86 24.40
CA VAL A 656 15.15 8.72 23.40
C VAL A 656 14.34 9.80 24.13
N LYS A 657 14.68 11.07 23.90
CA LYS A 657 13.98 12.20 24.50
C LYS A 657 12.58 12.34 23.86
N PRO A 658 11.49 12.34 24.64
CA PRO A 658 10.14 12.52 24.09
C PRO A 658 9.97 13.89 23.42
N ARG A 659 9.26 13.93 22.29
CA ARG A 659 8.85 15.19 21.63
C ARG A 659 7.90 15.97 22.57
N GLU A 660 8.02 17.30 22.64
CA GLU A 660 7.17 18.11 23.53
C GLU A 660 5.69 18.11 23.08
N LYS A 661 4.77 17.94 24.04
CA LYS A 661 3.32 18.12 23.81
C LYS A 661 3.02 19.61 23.67
N ALA A 662 2.30 20.02 22.63
CA ALA A 662 1.61 21.30 22.67
C ALA A 662 0.45 21.17 23.68
N THR A 663 0.44 21.98 24.74
CA THR A 663 -0.66 22.00 25.74
C THR A 663 -1.64 23.15 25.49
N PRO A 664 -2.96 22.92 25.61
CA PRO A 664 -4.02 23.91 25.37
C PRO A 664 -4.47 24.64 26.66
N ALA A 665 -3.60 25.47 27.27
CA ALA A 665 -3.92 26.15 28.53
C ALA A 665 -3.58 27.66 28.63
N ASP A 666 -3.13 28.31 27.56
CA ASP A 666 -2.77 29.75 27.58
C ASP A 666 -3.72 30.66 26.77
N GLU A 667 -4.95 30.23 26.46
CA GLU A 667 -5.91 31.02 25.69
C GLU A 667 -6.58 32.19 26.45
N ARG A 668 -6.17 32.50 27.70
CA ARG A 668 -6.71 33.66 28.44
C ARG A 668 -5.73 34.78 28.77
N GLU A 669 -4.44 34.64 28.48
CA GLU A 669 -3.48 35.76 28.57
C GLU A 669 -3.00 36.29 27.20
N VAL A 670 -3.38 35.65 26.09
CA VAL A 670 -2.95 36.05 24.74
C VAL A 670 -3.75 37.24 24.17
N VAL A 671 -4.92 37.58 24.73
CA VAL A 671 -5.72 38.73 24.22
C VAL A 671 -5.02 40.08 24.44
N ILE A 672 -4.07 40.18 25.38
CA ILE A 672 -3.35 41.44 25.65
C ILE A 672 -1.92 41.45 25.10
N ALA A 673 -1.29 40.27 24.91
CA ALA A 673 0.07 40.18 24.35
C ALA A 673 0.13 40.02 22.82
N ALA A 674 -0.99 39.69 22.14
CA ALA A 674 -1.06 39.58 20.69
C ALA A 674 -0.89 40.92 19.93
N SER A 675 -0.94 42.07 20.62
CA SER A 675 -0.64 43.36 19.98
C SER A 675 0.85 43.71 19.92
N ALA A 676 1.72 43.02 20.69
CA ALA A 676 3.13 43.41 20.79
C ALA A 676 4.11 42.49 20.04
N ASN A 677 3.78 41.20 19.86
CA ASN A 677 4.69 40.22 19.23
C ASN A 677 4.46 39.98 17.73
N LEU A 678 3.49 40.66 17.10
CA LEU A 678 3.29 40.69 15.65
C LEU A 678 4.41 41.40 14.87
N ILE A 679 5.48 41.87 15.53
CA ILE A 679 6.52 42.67 14.88
C ILE A 679 7.84 41.92 14.65
N GLN A 680 8.11 40.71 15.19
CA GLN A 680 9.51 40.20 15.15
C GLN A 680 9.84 38.76 14.69
N GLN A 681 8.93 37.84 14.37
CA GLN A 681 9.35 36.50 13.87
C GLN A 681 8.52 35.92 12.72
N SER A 682 8.45 36.63 11.59
CA SER A 682 8.32 36.03 10.26
C SER A 682 9.59 36.33 9.47
N LYS A 683 10.38 35.32 9.05
CA LYS A 683 11.48 35.64 8.11
C LYS A 683 12.07 34.54 7.21
N GLU A 684 11.45 33.38 7.02
CA GLU A 684 11.82 32.52 5.88
C GLU A 684 10.66 32.34 4.87
N PRO A 685 10.87 32.68 3.58
CA PRO A 685 9.84 32.61 2.55
C PRO A 685 9.67 31.19 1.98
N ALA A 686 8.42 30.82 1.66
CA ALA A 686 8.06 29.56 0.99
C ALA A 686 8.84 29.30 -0.33
N PRO A 687 8.94 28.03 -0.79
CA PRO A 687 9.54 27.68 -2.10
C PRO A 687 8.76 28.30 -3.26
N LEU A 688 9.46 28.63 -4.36
CA LEU A 688 8.87 29.19 -5.58
C LEU A 688 8.48 28.08 -6.57
N ASP A 689 7.26 28.09 -7.11
CA ASP A 689 6.85 27.17 -8.18
C ASP A 689 7.47 27.59 -9.52
N VAL A 690 8.08 26.64 -10.23
CA VAL A 690 8.82 26.85 -11.48
C VAL A 690 8.26 25.99 -12.60
N PHE A 691 7.73 26.58 -13.66
CA PHE A 691 7.29 25.86 -14.86
C PHE A 691 8.45 25.73 -15.87
N ILE A 692 8.61 24.56 -16.50
CA ILE A 692 9.64 24.31 -17.51
C ILE A 692 8.99 23.75 -18.78
N GLY A 693 8.91 24.59 -19.82
CA GLY A 693 8.38 24.21 -21.13
C GLY A 693 9.50 23.82 -22.11
N TYR A 694 9.36 22.67 -22.77
CA TYR A 694 10.32 22.15 -23.76
C TYR A 694 9.62 21.30 -24.82
N SER A 695 10.25 21.01 -25.96
CA SER A 695 9.72 20.07 -26.97
C SER A 695 10.19 18.64 -26.68
N SER A 696 9.40 17.58 -26.92
CA SER A 696 9.86 16.17 -26.75
C SER A 696 11.16 15.88 -27.49
N ARG A 697 11.34 16.49 -28.66
CA ARG A 697 12.55 16.32 -29.48
C ARG A 697 13.81 16.84 -28.80
N ASP A 698 13.65 17.59 -27.71
CA ASP A 698 14.70 18.24 -26.94
C ASP A 698 14.70 17.81 -25.45
N GLU A 699 14.00 16.72 -25.08
CA GLU A 699 13.89 16.19 -23.71
C GLU A 699 15.25 16.00 -23.03
N LYS A 700 16.27 15.57 -23.78
CA LYS A 700 17.65 15.45 -23.29
C LYS A 700 18.18 16.73 -22.64
N PHE A 701 17.82 17.91 -23.14
CA PHE A 701 18.27 19.19 -22.57
C PHE A 701 17.49 19.54 -21.29
N LYS A 702 16.25 19.07 -21.15
CA LYS A 702 15.47 19.17 -19.91
C LYS A 702 16.10 18.29 -18.81
N ASP A 703 16.52 17.08 -19.13
CA ASP A 703 17.16 16.17 -18.16
C ASP A 703 18.55 16.68 -17.74
N GLU A 704 19.32 17.24 -18.69
CA GLU A 704 20.56 17.94 -18.38
C GLU A 704 20.29 19.09 -17.41
N LEU A 705 19.35 20.00 -17.70
CA LEU A 705 19.01 21.13 -16.82
C LEU A 705 18.53 20.68 -15.42
N GLU A 706 17.71 19.63 -15.34
CA GLU A 706 17.20 19.11 -14.06
C GLU A 706 18.33 18.72 -13.10
N THR A 707 19.38 18.10 -13.64
CA THR A 707 20.58 17.71 -12.86
C THR A 707 21.22 18.91 -12.16
N TYR A 708 21.23 20.08 -12.80
CA TYR A 708 21.83 21.29 -12.25
C TYR A 708 20.91 22.08 -11.32
N LEU A 709 19.60 21.82 -11.34
CA LEU A 709 18.62 22.44 -10.44
C LEU A 709 18.42 21.65 -9.11
N VAL A 710 19.02 20.47 -8.97
CA VAL A 710 18.85 19.57 -7.81
C VAL A 710 19.11 20.26 -6.47
N MET A 711 20.12 21.13 -6.37
CA MET A 711 20.42 21.82 -5.11
C MET A 711 19.39 22.89 -4.75
N LEU A 712 18.77 23.54 -5.74
CA LEU A 712 17.69 24.49 -5.50
C LEU A 712 16.41 23.77 -5.04
N LYS A 713 16.17 22.56 -5.54
CA LYS A 713 15.07 21.68 -5.10
C LYS A 713 15.29 21.15 -3.67
N ARG A 714 16.50 20.67 -3.36
CA ARG A 714 16.85 20.13 -2.02
C ARG A 714 16.83 21.17 -0.91
N ASN A 715 17.08 22.43 -1.24
CA ASN A 715 17.09 23.54 -0.28
C ASN A 715 15.73 24.26 -0.18
N ASP A 716 14.64 23.68 -0.69
CA ASP A 716 13.30 24.28 -0.72
C ASP A 716 13.29 25.72 -1.28
N ILE A 717 14.12 25.97 -2.29
CA ILE A 717 14.15 27.25 -3.00
C ILE A 717 13.13 27.23 -4.13
N ILE A 718 13.04 26.10 -4.85
CA ILE A 718 12.14 25.92 -6.00
C ILE A 718 11.34 24.60 -5.93
N ARG A 719 10.16 24.60 -6.55
CA ARG A 719 9.37 23.41 -6.88
C ARG A 719 9.15 23.36 -8.41
N PRO A 720 9.91 22.54 -9.17
CA PRO A 720 9.81 22.49 -10.62
C PRO A 720 8.65 21.61 -11.11
N HIS A 721 7.95 22.09 -12.14
CA HIS A 721 6.88 21.43 -12.89
C HIS A 721 7.32 21.37 -14.37
N TYR A 722 7.35 20.18 -14.97
CA TYR A 722 7.86 19.98 -16.34
C TYR A 722 6.71 19.75 -17.32
N HIS A 723 6.80 20.31 -18.53
CA HIS A 723 5.78 20.09 -19.56
C HIS A 723 6.33 20.05 -20.99
N GLU A 724 5.82 19.10 -21.77
CA GLU A 724 6.20 18.83 -23.16
C GLU A 724 5.26 19.54 -24.15
N LEU A 725 5.79 20.47 -24.92
CA LEU A 725 5.11 21.25 -25.96
C LEU A 725 5.16 20.53 -27.31
N THR A 726 4.59 19.34 -27.39
CA THR A 726 4.31 18.66 -28.67
C THR A 726 2.91 18.02 -28.66
N SER A 727 2.32 17.98 -29.85
CA SER A 727 0.94 17.52 -30.10
C SER A 727 0.60 16.14 -29.50
N LEU A 728 -0.56 16.10 -28.84
CA LEU A 728 -1.30 14.98 -28.21
C LEU A 728 -0.45 13.98 -27.38
N PRO A 729 -0.62 13.93 -26.05
CA PRO A 729 0.00 12.88 -25.25
C PRO A 729 -0.41 11.49 -25.74
N ALA A 730 0.52 10.53 -25.71
CA ALA A 730 0.21 9.12 -25.96
C ALA A 730 -0.79 8.62 -24.90
N GLY A 731 -2.08 8.62 -25.26
CA GLY A 731 -3.19 8.32 -24.34
C GLY A 731 -4.30 9.37 -24.28
N ALA A 732 -4.21 10.47 -25.04
CA ALA A 732 -5.28 11.46 -25.10
C ALA A 732 -6.59 10.86 -25.66
N VAL A 733 -7.68 11.02 -24.90
CA VAL A 733 -9.02 10.57 -25.27
C VAL A 733 -9.71 11.65 -26.11
N VAL A 734 -10.38 11.26 -27.19
CA VAL A 734 -11.19 12.17 -28.01
C VAL A 734 -12.28 12.79 -27.13
N GLY A 735 -12.24 14.12 -26.94
CA GLY A 735 -13.24 14.88 -26.16
C GLY A 735 -12.75 15.48 -24.82
N GLN A 736 -11.49 15.30 -24.44
CA GLN A 736 -10.94 15.82 -23.16
C GLN A 736 -10.45 17.28 -23.30
N GLU A 737 -10.84 18.19 -22.38
CA GLU A 737 -10.37 19.59 -22.32
C GLU A 737 -8.98 19.71 -21.68
N TRP A 738 -7.96 19.21 -22.37
CA TRP A 738 -6.59 19.12 -21.86
C TRP A 738 -5.85 20.48 -21.76
N LYS A 739 -6.34 21.54 -22.42
CA LYS A 739 -5.76 22.91 -22.35
C LYS A 739 -5.86 23.58 -20.96
N LYS A 740 -6.76 23.13 -20.07
CA LYS A 740 -6.97 23.74 -18.73
C LYS A 740 -5.87 23.40 -17.72
N GLU A 741 -5.28 22.22 -17.80
CA GLU A 741 -4.27 21.75 -16.83
C GLU A 741 -2.94 22.49 -16.97
N ILE A 742 -2.49 22.74 -18.21
CA ILE A 742 -1.26 23.50 -18.49
C ILE A 742 -1.41 24.96 -18.07
N GLY A 743 -2.57 25.57 -18.39
CA GLY A 743 -2.91 26.91 -17.93
C GLY A 743 -2.81 27.06 -16.42
N THR A 744 -3.29 26.06 -15.67
CA THR A 744 -3.22 26.03 -14.21
C THR A 744 -1.78 26.00 -13.68
N LEU A 745 -0.90 25.22 -14.31
CA LEU A 745 0.52 25.14 -13.93
C LEU A 745 1.28 26.45 -14.21
N ILE A 746 0.99 27.10 -15.35
CA ILE A 746 1.54 28.41 -15.70
C ILE A 746 1.02 29.50 -14.73
N GLU A 747 -0.25 29.42 -14.33
CA GLU A 747 -0.89 30.36 -13.39
C GLU A 747 -0.35 30.25 -11.96
N GLN A 748 0.07 29.07 -11.54
CA GLN A 748 0.64 28.84 -10.21
C GLN A 748 2.13 29.16 -10.13
N SER A 749 2.84 29.16 -11.25
CA SER A 749 4.30 29.31 -11.28
C SER A 749 4.74 30.78 -11.17
N GLN A 750 5.79 31.03 -10.36
CA GLN A 750 6.45 32.34 -10.23
C GLN A 750 7.66 32.48 -11.17
N ILE A 751 8.22 31.37 -11.65
CA ILE A 751 9.28 31.35 -12.66
C ILE A 751 8.84 30.43 -13.80
N ILE A 752 9.07 30.85 -15.03
CA ILE A 752 8.70 30.11 -16.24
C ILE A 752 9.95 30.01 -17.11
N LEU A 753 10.52 28.81 -17.23
CA LEU A 753 11.68 28.52 -18.06
C LEU A 753 11.21 27.95 -19.40
N LEU A 754 11.72 28.50 -20.50
CA LEU A 754 11.36 28.07 -21.86
C LEU A 754 12.59 27.56 -22.60
N LEU A 755 12.67 26.27 -22.91
CA LEU A 755 13.78 25.69 -23.67
C LEU A 755 13.56 25.91 -25.17
N ILE A 756 14.14 27.00 -25.69
CA ILE A 756 13.92 27.48 -27.05
C ILE A 756 14.77 26.69 -28.06
N SER A 757 14.08 26.05 -29.00
CA SER A 757 14.64 25.36 -30.15
C SER A 757 13.77 25.61 -31.39
N PRO A 758 14.22 25.25 -32.61
CA PRO A 758 13.35 25.24 -33.78
C PRO A 758 12.09 24.38 -33.59
N SER A 759 12.18 23.26 -32.86
CA SER A 759 11.03 22.39 -32.56
C SER A 759 10.04 23.06 -31.62
N PHE A 760 10.54 23.82 -30.64
CA PHE A 760 9.72 24.60 -29.71
C PHE A 760 8.95 25.70 -30.44
N LEU A 761 9.59 26.43 -31.36
CA LEU A 761 8.95 27.50 -32.13
C LEU A 761 7.97 26.99 -33.20
N ALA A 762 8.15 25.75 -33.67
CA ALA A 762 7.29 25.13 -34.67
C ALA A 762 6.05 24.42 -34.08
N SER A 763 5.89 24.45 -32.76
CA SER A 763 4.76 23.83 -32.05
C SER A 763 3.46 24.64 -32.22
N ASP A 764 2.34 23.99 -32.55
CA ASP A 764 1.02 24.65 -32.67
C ASP A 764 0.52 25.27 -31.35
N TYR A 765 1.14 24.91 -30.22
CA TYR A 765 0.84 25.42 -28.86
C TYR A 765 1.65 26.66 -28.47
N TYR A 766 2.49 27.15 -29.39
CA TYR A 766 3.36 28.31 -29.21
C TYR A 766 2.61 29.64 -28.94
N SER A 767 1.34 29.79 -29.33
CA SER A 767 0.66 31.10 -29.28
C SER A 767 -0.07 31.39 -27.96
N GLU A 768 -1.01 30.55 -27.53
CA GLU A 768 -1.89 30.85 -26.36
C GLU A 768 -1.14 30.81 -25.01
N GLU A 769 -0.28 29.81 -24.79
CA GLU A 769 0.41 29.59 -23.51
C GLU A 769 1.55 30.57 -23.30
N ILE A 770 2.29 30.89 -24.36
CA ILE A 770 3.35 31.90 -24.34
C ILE A 770 2.75 33.29 -24.17
N GLU A 771 1.63 33.60 -24.83
CA GLU A 771 0.92 34.87 -24.58
C GLU A 771 0.50 35.00 -23.10
N TRP A 772 0.03 33.93 -22.48
CA TRP A 772 -0.33 33.94 -21.06
C TRP A 772 0.89 34.10 -20.15
N ALA A 773 1.95 33.32 -20.37
CA ALA A 773 3.20 33.45 -19.64
C ALA A 773 3.77 34.88 -19.75
N MET A 774 3.69 35.49 -20.94
CA MET A 774 4.13 36.86 -21.19
C MET A 774 3.22 37.91 -20.54
N LYS A 775 1.90 37.70 -20.47
CA LYS A 775 0.99 38.57 -19.69
C LYS A 775 1.36 38.60 -18.22
N ARG A 776 1.64 37.44 -17.62
CA ARG A 776 2.10 37.32 -16.23
C ARG A 776 3.48 37.95 -16.02
N HIS A 777 4.34 37.88 -17.02
CA HIS A 777 5.62 38.57 -17.00
C HIS A 777 5.48 40.09 -16.98
N GLN A 778 4.59 40.61 -17.82
CA GLN A 778 4.33 42.05 -17.93
C GLN A 778 3.61 42.60 -16.70
N SER A 779 2.72 41.83 -16.06
CA SER A 779 2.07 42.21 -14.79
C SER A 779 3.01 42.07 -13.58
N GLY A 780 4.12 41.36 -13.70
CA GLY A 780 5.07 41.11 -12.62
C GLY A 780 4.74 39.90 -11.75
N ASP A 781 3.70 39.14 -12.10
CA ASP A 781 3.24 37.96 -11.34
C ASP A 781 4.16 36.74 -11.52
N ALA A 782 4.90 36.66 -12.64
CA ALA A 782 5.88 35.62 -12.90
C ALA A 782 7.10 36.14 -13.66
N ARG A 783 8.26 35.47 -13.55
CA ARG A 783 9.45 35.78 -14.37
C ARG A 783 9.62 34.72 -15.46
N VAL A 784 9.48 35.13 -16.73
CA VAL A 784 9.77 34.28 -17.89
C VAL A 784 11.26 34.38 -18.23
N VAL A 785 11.92 33.24 -18.43
CA VAL A 785 13.35 33.12 -18.76
C VAL A 785 13.52 32.20 -19.97
N PRO A 786 13.77 32.75 -21.17
CA PRO A 786 14.09 31.95 -22.35
C PRO A 786 15.49 31.35 -22.24
N ILE A 787 15.65 30.06 -22.57
CA ILE A 787 16.92 29.33 -22.59
C ILE A 787 17.14 28.77 -24.00
N ILE A 788 18.11 29.31 -24.74
CA ILE A 788 18.42 28.92 -26.12
C ILE A 788 19.19 27.60 -26.12
N ILE A 789 18.49 26.50 -26.34
CA ILE A 789 19.10 25.17 -26.35
C ILE A 789 19.63 24.77 -27.73
N ARG A 790 19.06 25.31 -28.82
CA ARG A 790 19.45 25.03 -30.21
C ARG A 790 19.41 26.29 -31.08
N SER A 791 20.23 26.33 -32.12
CA SER A 791 20.31 27.46 -33.07
C SER A 791 18.95 27.82 -33.64
N THR A 792 18.45 29.02 -33.32
CA THR A 792 17.13 29.48 -33.74
C THR A 792 17.06 31.00 -33.79
N ASN A 793 16.19 31.54 -34.65
CA ASN A 793 15.96 32.97 -34.75
C ASN A 793 14.86 33.37 -33.77
N ILE A 794 15.21 34.19 -32.76
CA ILE A 794 14.27 34.69 -31.75
C ILE A 794 13.67 36.05 -32.10
N ASN A 795 14.06 36.65 -33.24
CA ASN A 795 13.49 37.92 -33.69
C ASN A 795 11.99 37.72 -34.00
N ASN A 796 11.16 38.67 -33.57
CA ASN A 796 9.69 38.62 -33.65
C ASN A 796 9.03 37.55 -32.76
N THR A 797 9.69 37.06 -31.71
CA THR A 797 9.06 36.21 -30.69
C THR A 797 8.46 37.06 -29.55
N PRO A 798 7.40 36.61 -28.85
CA PRO A 798 6.80 37.36 -27.74
C PRO A 798 7.79 37.69 -26.60
N PHE A 799 8.86 36.91 -26.48
CA PHE A 799 9.93 37.06 -25.49
C PHE A 799 11.24 37.63 -26.07
N GLU A 800 11.24 38.19 -27.29
CA GLU A 800 12.42 38.79 -27.93
C GLU A 800 13.09 39.87 -27.06
N LYS A 801 12.28 40.61 -26.30
CA LYS A 801 12.75 41.69 -25.41
C LYS A 801 13.28 41.19 -24.07
N LEU A 802 13.18 39.89 -23.78
CA LEU A 802 13.69 39.28 -22.55
C LEU A 802 15.15 38.87 -22.71
N LEU A 803 15.91 38.97 -21.62
CA LEU A 803 17.28 38.49 -21.60
C LEU A 803 17.27 36.96 -21.56
N ALA A 804 17.67 36.34 -22.67
CA ALA A 804 17.76 34.89 -22.79
C ALA A 804 19.08 34.36 -22.23
N LEU A 805 19.07 33.09 -21.83
CA LEU A 805 20.24 32.33 -21.41
C LEU A 805 20.67 31.34 -22.51
N PRO A 806 21.97 31.10 -22.71
CA PRO A 806 23.09 31.85 -22.16
C PRO A 806 23.11 33.30 -22.67
N ARG A 807 23.68 34.25 -21.90
CA ARG A 807 23.61 35.70 -22.20
C ARG A 807 24.22 36.11 -23.54
N ASN A 808 25.16 35.32 -24.06
CA ASN A 808 25.77 35.54 -25.37
C ASN A 808 24.92 34.99 -26.53
N LEU A 809 23.74 34.45 -26.23
CA LEU A 809 22.78 33.84 -27.16
C LEU A 809 23.37 32.65 -27.95
N GLN A 810 24.50 32.09 -27.51
CA GLN A 810 25.04 30.89 -28.13
C GLN A 810 24.26 29.66 -27.66
N PRO A 811 23.66 28.90 -28.59
CA PRO A 811 22.88 27.71 -28.27
C PRO A 811 23.67 26.66 -27.51
N ILE A 812 23.05 26.00 -26.54
CA ILE A 812 23.73 25.00 -25.69
C ILE A 812 24.29 23.82 -26.50
N ASP A 813 23.66 23.45 -27.62
CA ASP A 813 24.08 22.34 -28.48
C ASP A 813 25.44 22.52 -29.17
N ILE A 814 25.93 23.76 -29.33
CA ILE A 814 27.22 24.07 -29.97
C ILE A 814 28.38 24.27 -28.98
N TRP A 815 28.15 24.23 -27.67
CA TRP A 815 29.22 24.39 -26.68
C TRP A 815 30.02 23.09 -26.53
N SER A 816 31.36 23.22 -26.55
CA SER A 816 32.27 22.09 -26.35
C SER A 816 32.24 21.53 -24.93
N ASN A 817 31.89 22.35 -23.94
CA ASN A 817 31.71 21.95 -22.55
C ASN A 817 30.32 22.42 -22.07
N ARG A 818 29.31 21.54 -22.19
CA ARG A 818 27.92 21.83 -21.81
C ARG A 818 27.75 21.94 -20.29
N ASP A 819 28.51 21.19 -19.52
CA ASP A 819 28.44 21.19 -18.05
C ASP A 819 28.76 22.58 -17.47
N ALA A 820 29.78 23.24 -18.00
CA ALA A 820 30.13 24.60 -17.59
C ALA A 820 29.01 25.61 -17.87
N VAL A 821 28.28 25.42 -18.97
CA VAL A 821 27.18 26.30 -19.38
C VAL A 821 25.95 26.06 -18.51
N TRP A 822 25.61 24.81 -18.24
CA TRP A 822 24.48 24.46 -17.38
C TRP A 822 24.68 24.90 -15.93
N ALA A 823 25.90 24.75 -15.40
CA ALA A 823 26.25 25.29 -14.09
C ALA A 823 26.01 26.81 -14.03
N LYS A 824 26.40 27.54 -15.08
CA LYS A 824 26.18 28.99 -15.16
C LYS A 824 24.70 29.35 -15.26
N ILE A 825 23.92 28.60 -16.03
CA ILE A 825 22.47 28.79 -16.14
C ILE A 825 21.78 28.58 -14.78
N ALA A 826 22.17 27.55 -14.03
CA ALA A 826 21.62 27.27 -12.71
C ALA A 826 21.95 28.39 -11.70
N GLU A 827 23.16 28.95 -11.74
CA GLU A 827 23.51 30.15 -10.95
C GLU A 827 22.59 31.34 -11.28
N GLU A 828 22.35 31.60 -12.56
CA GLU A 828 21.47 32.72 -12.96
C GLU A 828 20.00 32.48 -12.58
N ILE A 829 19.52 31.23 -12.62
CA ILE A 829 18.18 30.87 -12.11
C ILE A 829 18.11 31.08 -10.60
N GLN A 830 19.16 30.74 -9.87
CA GLN A 830 19.25 30.99 -8.42
C GLN A 830 19.19 32.50 -8.11
N ASP A 831 19.84 33.33 -8.90
CA ASP A 831 19.76 34.80 -8.78
C ASP A 831 18.33 35.33 -9.00
N VAL A 832 17.60 34.78 -9.98
CA VAL A 832 16.19 35.10 -10.19
C VAL A 832 15.34 34.72 -8.96
N CYS A 833 15.56 33.52 -8.40
CA CYS A 833 14.88 33.08 -7.18
C CYS A 833 15.14 34.02 -6.00
N ASN A 834 16.40 34.42 -5.82
CA ASN A 834 16.82 35.34 -4.77
C ASN A 834 16.20 36.73 -4.94
N SER A 835 16.10 37.23 -6.18
CA SER A 835 15.44 38.51 -6.48
C SER A 835 13.95 38.47 -6.13
N LEU A 836 13.23 37.41 -6.50
CA LEU A 836 11.79 37.27 -6.23
C LEU A 836 11.50 37.09 -4.73
N ARG A 837 12.40 36.41 -4.01
CA ARG A 837 12.32 36.28 -2.55
C ARG A 837 12.64 37.60 -1.82
N ARG A 838 13.43 38.49 -2.43
CA ARG A 838 13.72 39.84 -1.88
C ARG A 838 12.61 40.85 -2.18
N SER A 839 11.89 40.73 -3.30
CA SER A 839 10.78 41.63 -3.63
C SER A 839 9.48 41.33 -2.88
N LYS A 840 9.38 40.16 -2.21
CA LYS A 840 8.25 39.75 -1.35
C LYS A 840 8.48 40.03 0.15
N LYS A 841 9.66 40.54 0.52
CA LYS A 841 9.97 41.04 1.88
C LYS A 841 9.83 42.56 1.89
#